data_AF-A0A2N8SY35-F1
#
_entry.id   AF-A0A2N8SY35-F1
#
_cell.length_a   1.000
_cell.length_b   1.000
_cell.length_c   1.000
_cell.angle_alpha   90.00
_cell.angle_beta   90.00
_cell.angle_gamma   90.00
#
_symmetry.space_group_name_H-M   'P 1'
#
loop_
_entity.id
_entity.type
_entity.pdbx_description
1 polymer ?
#
loop_
_entity_poly.entity_id
_entity_poly.type
_entity_poly.pdbx_seq_one_letter_code
_entity_poly.pdbx_strand_id
1 'polypeptide(L)'
;MTSLKVWDIHGGIHPPERKELSNRTPIQPAPLPKRLILPLAQHLGAPAEPCVTLGERVLKGQRIAVANGFVSAPLHAPTSGVVSFIGAQPYPHASGMLGEAIVIDSDGQDQWIELQPQADYRQLERPALLEIIRQAGISGLGGAGFPTAAKLTPPPTQQIRTLIINGTECEPYITADDLLMREKAAELVAGIEVLAHLLQPQEVLIGIEDNKPEAIAAVRAAIGERPFVLKAFPTKYPSGGEKQLIQILTGEEVPSGGLPADIGMLCQNVGTCVAIHDAVLLGKPLISRITTLTGEALARPMNVEVLIGTPVNELLALAGLEPARLNRLIMGGPMMGFTLPSLDVPVIKTTNCLLASTLDELPAPPPALPCIRCGECAEACPVSLLPQQLHFFALGQEHEQLKAHHLFDCIECGACAYVCPSSIPLVQYYRAAKGEIREQEHKHRKAEHSKQRFELRQERLRRAEEQKEAERKARAERAARAKAAQAQDANAGDSPASVEAPKAGGLSDMQKKLKIEASMAQVALKKAEKQLATHATAELQAQVTELRSAAEAAQRALDAAMAETPAPAAAPAADDAAAKKLKIEAAMLKAQIRKLEKLETPDDDQQAELARLRQQLHEAEQALAAAQSAAPTAPAKPAGDEALKKAKIEAAMLKAQIRKLEKLEAPDDDQQAELARLRQQLHEAEQALATAQDAAPTAPAKPAGDEALKKAKIELAMKRAELKKAEKAGAEEAELDRLRDALAAAEQALHAAEDTSARPAPQLVRTAKPGVDERQRELKTEVAFARADLRKLEREENAEPAALETARTRLDQAERQLAEYQDH
;
A
#
# COMPACT_ATOMS: atom_id res chain seq x y z
N MET A 1 -35.14 -14.60 45.72
CA MET A 1 -34.55 -14.32 44.39
C MET A 1 -35.47 -13.34 43.70
N THR A 2 -35.21 -12.04 43.82
CA THR A 2 -35.90 -11.02 43.02
C THR A 2 -35.73 -11.40 41.56
N SER A 3 -36.83 -11.64 40.83
CA SER A 3 -36.73 -11.85 39.39
C SER A 3 -36.09 -10.60 38.81
N LEU A 4 -34.88 -10.75 38.27
CA LEU A 4 -34.17 -9.65 37.67
C LEU A 4 -35.01 -9.23 36.46
N LYS A 5 -35.52 -7.99 36.49
CA LYS A 5 -36.39 -7.47 35.45
C LYS A 5 -35.70 -7.60 34.09
N VAL A 6 -36.42 -8.21 33.14
CA VAL A 6 -36.14 -8.22 31.70
C VAL A 6 -37.22 -7.39 31.02
N TRP A 7 -36.87 -6.73 29.92
CA TRP A 7 -37.75 -5.85 29.16
C TRP A 7 -38.08 -6.51 27.82
N ASP A 8 -39.30 -6.30 27.33
CA ASP A 8 -39.65 -6.70 25.96
C ASP A 8 -39.19 -5.62 24.97
N ILE A 9 -38.95 -6.03 23.73
CA ILE A 9 -38.56 -5.15 22.63
C ILE A 9 -39.70 -5.06 21.61
N HIS A 10 -39.84 -3.90 20.97
CA HIS A 10 -40.78 -3.74 19.87
C HIS A 10 -40.43 -4.66 18.69
N GLY A 11 -41.46 -5.09 17.95
CA GLY A 11 -41.33 -5.94 16.77
C GLY A 11 -40.58 -7.25 17.03
N GLY A 12 -39.92 -7.77 16.01
CA GLY A 12 -39.33 -9.11 16.01
C GLY A 12 -40.30 -10.20 15.54
N ILE A 13 -39.77 -11.40 15.35
CA ILE A 13 -40.47 -12.57 14.80
C ILE A 13 -40.01 -13.87 15.47
N HIS A 14 -40.77 -14.95 15.24
CA HIS A 14 -40.48 -16.29 15.76
C HIS A 14 -40.35 -17.31 14.60
N PRO A 15 -39.25 -17.26 13.82
CA PRO A 15 -39.01 -18.27 12.80
C PRO A 15 -38.77 -19.65 13.44
N PRO A 16 -39.05 -20.77 12.73
CA PRO A 16 -38.70 -22.10 13.21
C PRO A 16 -37.22 -22.20 13.55
N GLU A 17 -36.90 -22.60 14.78
CA GLU A 17 -35.53 -22.52 15.31
C GLU A 17 -34.58 -23.53 14.65
N ARG A 18 -35.03 -24.77 14.44
CA ARG A 18 -34.29 -25.89 13.82
C ARG A 18 -32.89 -26.16 14.41
N LYS A 19 -32.68 -25.80 15.68
CA LYS A 19 -31.42 -26.00 16.41
C LYS A 19 -31.16 -27.48 16.69
N GLU A 20 -32.20 -28.30 16.77
CA GLU A 20 -32.13 -29.73 17.09
C GLU A 20 -31.35 -30.56 16.07
N LEU A 21 -31.10 -30.03 14.86
CA LEU A 21 -30.30 -30.70 13.84
C LEU A 21 -28.85 -30.87 14.29
N SER A 22 -28.22 -29.80 14.79
CA SER A 22 -26.78 -29.75 15.11
C SER A 22 -26.46 -29.72 16.61
N ASN A 23 -27.45 -29.54 17.49
CA ASN A 23 -27.27 -29.37 18.94
C ASN A 23 -27.20 -30.67 19.78
N ARG A 24 -27.14 -31.84 19.12
CA ARG A 24 -27.28 -33.16 19.78
C ARG A 24 -25.96 -33.87 20.07
N THR A 25 -24.85 -33.35 19.55
CA THR A 25 -23.52 -33.96 19.72
C THR A 25 -22.55 -32.92 20.29
N PRO A 26 -21.52 -33.35 21.03
CA PRO A 26 -20.47 -32.44 21.48
C PRO A 26 -19.75 -31.79 20.31
N ILE A 27 -19.02 -30.71 20.58
CA ILE A 27 -18.14 -30.07 19.59
C ILE A 27 -17.12 -31.09 19.07
N GLN A 28 -17.10 -31.30 17.76
CA GLN A 28 -16.20 -32.25 17.12
C GLN A 28 -14.91 -31.54 16.66
N PRO A 29 -13.74 -32.18 16.79
CA PRO A 29 -12.52 -31.66 16.18
C PRO A 29 -12.59 -31.83 14.66
N ALA A 30 -12.23 -30.79 13.90
CA ALA A 30 -12.02 -30.92 12.46
C ALA A 30 -10.66 -31.58 12.17
N PRO A 31 -10.53 -32.39 11.10
CA PRO A 31 -9.24 -32.92 10.68
C PRO A 31 -8.30 -31.79 10.27
N LEU A 32 -6.99 -32.01 10.40
CA LEU A 32 -5.99 -31.04 9.98
C LEU A 32 -6.02 -30.92 8.44
N PRO A 33 -6.34 -29.73 7.89
CA PRO A 33 -6.44 -29.56 6.45
C PRO A 33 -5.05 -29.57 5.80
N LYS A 34 -5.01 -30.04 4.55
CA LYS A 34 -3.76 -30.06 3.76
C LYS A 34 -3.33 -28.66 3.34
N ARG A 35 -4.31 -27.78 3.14
CA ARG A 35 -4.10 -26.40 2.67
C ARG A 35 -5.04 -25.46 3.41
N LEU A 36 -4.53 -24.31 3.80
CA LEU A 36 -5.27 -23.24 4.46
C LEU A 36 -5.19 -21.98 3.60
N ILE A 37 -6.33 -21.35 3.32
CA ILE A 37 -6.42 -20.09 2.60
C ILE A 37 -6.81 -19.00 3.60
N LEU A 38 -5.93 -18.04 3.84
CA LEU A 38 -6.08 -17.04 4.89
C LEU A 38 -6.24 -15.65 4.28
N PRO A 39 -7.48 -15.23 3.96
CA PRO A 39 -7.74 -13.87 3.52
C PRO A 39 -7.22 -12.84 4.51
N LEU A 40 -6.68 -11.74 4.02
CA LEU A 40 -6.14 -10.66 4.84
C LEU A 40 -7.24 -9.75 5.42
N ALA A 41 -8.42 -9.76 4.81
CA ALA A 41 -9.59 -9.03 5.27
C ALA A 41 -10.56 -9.97 5.99
N GLN A 42 -10.41 -10.15 7.30
CA GLN A 42 -11.33 -10.99 8.13
C GLN A 42 -12.05 -10.18 9.22
N HIS A 43 -12.12 -8.87 9.04
CA HIS A 43 -12.73 -7.92 9.96
C HIS A 43 -13.17 -6.67 9.21
N LEU A 44 -14.02 -5.84 9.83
CA LEU A 44 -14.53 -4.59 9.24
C LEU A 44 -13.43 -3.53 8.97
N GLY A 45 -12.29 -3.67 9.65
CA GLY A 45 -11.13 -2.80 9.55
C GLY A 45 -10.33 -2.88 8.24
N ALA A 46 -9.28 -2.07 8.13
CA ALA A 46 -8.34 -2.14 6.99
C ALA A 46 -7.63 -3.50 6.96
N PRO A 47 -7.54 -4.19 5.79
CA PRO A 47 -6.94 -5.51 5.69
C PRO A 47 -5.55 -5.59 6.31
N ALA A 48 -5.22 -6.74 6.90
CA ALA A 48 -3.89 -6.98 7.46
C ALA A 48 -2.82 -7.02 6.34
N GLU A 49 -1.60 -6.64 6.65
CA GLU A 49 -0.47 -6.65 5.70
C GLU A 49 0.40 -7.90 5.95
N PRO A 50 0.69 -8.73 4.93
CA PRO A 50 1.55 -9.91 5.09
C PRO A 50 2.92 -9.51 5.64
N CYS A 51 3.42 -10.26 6.62
CA CYS A 51 4.78 -10.11 7.14
C CYS A 51 5.67 -11.35 6.89
N VAL A 52 5.18 -12.31 6.13
CA VAL A 52 5.89 -13.52 5.68
C VAL A 52 6.09 -13.49 4.17
N THR A 53 7.00 -14.32 3.67
CA THR A 53 7.35 -14.42 2.25
C THR A 53 6.99 -15.77 1.64
N LEU A 54 6.84 -15.80 0.31
CA LEU A 54 6.59 -17.04 -0.43
C LEU A 54 7.73 -18.05 -0.19
N GLY A 55 7.38 -19.29 0.16
CA GLY A 55 8.31 -20.37 0.49
C GLY A 55 8.79 -20.40 1.94
N GLU A 56 8.39 -19.44 2.77
CA GLU A 56 8.76 -19.39 4.19
C GLU A 56 8.05 -20.50 4.98
N ARG A 57 8.79 -21.17 5.86
CA ARG A 57 8.22 -22.10 6.85
C ARG A 57 7.66 -21.31 8.02
N VAL A 58 6.42 -21.61 8.39
CA VAL A 58 5.73 -20.98 9.52
C VAL A 58 5.32 -22.04 10.56
N LEU A 59 5.27 -21.63 11.82
CA LEU A 59 4.80 -22.46 12.93
C LEU A 59 3.36 -22.11 13.32
N LYS A 60 2.65 -23.04 13.96
CA LYS A 60 1.30 -22.81 14.49
C LYS A 60 1.32 -21.67 15.53
N GLY A 61 0.40 -20.73 15.37
CA GLY A 61 0.30 -19.52 16.18
C GLY A 61 1.25 -18.41 15.77
N GLN A 62 2.18 -18.63 14.82
CA GLN A 62 3.06 -17.57 14.33
C GLN A 62 2.25 -16.49 13.62
N ARG A 63 2.53 -15.22 13.92
CA ARG A 63 1.93 -14.08 13.20
C ARG A 63 2.44 -14.05 11.76
N ILE A 64 1.52 -14.03 10.81
CA ILE A 64 1.79 -14.04 9.36
C ILE A 64 1.34 -12.75 8.65
N ALA A 65 0.47 -11.97 9.28
CA ALA A 65 0.10 -10.63 8.82
C ALA A 65 -0.08 -9.68 10.00
N VAL A 66 0.32 -8.42 9.82
CA VAL A 66 0.24 -7.35 10.82
C VAL A 66 -0.99 -6.48 10.60
N ALA A 67 -1.55 -5.94 11.67
CA ALA A 67 -2.67 -5.00 11.60
C ALA A 67 -2.28 -3.69 10.91
N ASN A 68 -3.15 -3.18 10.02
CA ASN A 68 -2.99 -1.90 9.34
C ASN A 68 -3.84 -0.81 10.01
N GLY A 69 -3.27 -0.13 11.00
CA GLY A 69 -3.95 0.93 11.76
C GLY A 69 -4.77 0.43 12.96
N PHE A 70 -5.57 1.34 13.53
CA PHE A 70 -6.29 1.11 14.80
C PHE A 70 -7.44 0.11 14.67
N VAL A 71 -8.26 0.24 13.62
CA VAL A 71 -9.33 -0.71 13.30
C VAL A 71 -8.76 -1.72 12.31
N SER A 72 -7.98 -2.67 12.82
CA SER A 72 -7.42 -3.82 12.10
C SER A 72 -6.92 -4.87 13.12
N ALA A 73 -6.82 -6.14 12.75
CA ALA A 73 -6.33 -7.20 13.62
C ALA A 73 -5.30 -8.10 12.91
N PRO A 74 -4.21 -8.52 13.58
CA PRO A 74 -3.25 -9.45 13.01
C PRO A 74 -3.86 -10.80 12.59
N LEU A 75 -3.13 -11.52 11.74
CA LEU A 75 -3.44 -12.88 11.32
C LEU A 75 -2.30 -13.83 11.69
N HIS A 76 -2.66 -15.05 12.08
CA HIS A 76 -1.72 -16.06 12.56
C HIS A 76 -1.87 -17.35 11.75
N ALA A 77 -0.78 -18.09 11.61
CA ALA A 77 -0.76 -19.41 11.00
C ALA A 77 -1.55 -20.39 11.88
N PRO A 78 -2.62 -21.02 11.35
CA PRO A 78 -3.44 -21.96 12.11
C PRO A 78 -2.77 -23.30 12.40
N THR A 79 -1.76 -23.65 11.60
CA THR A 79 -0.91 -24.83 11.79
C THR A 79 0.49 -24.57 11.22
N SER A 80 1.44 -25.48 11.46
CA SER A 80 2.77 -25.41 10.85
C SER A 80 2.74 -25.83 9.38
N GLY A 81 3.59 -25.22 8.58
CA GLY A 81 3.63 -25.50 7.16
C GLY A 81 4.51 -24.54 6.38
N VAL A 82 4.29 -24.47 5.07
CA VAL A 82 5.01 -23.58 4.16
C VAL A 82 4.04 -22.63 3.49
N VAL A 83 4.41 -21.35 3.42
CA VAL A 83 3.67 -20.34 2.67
C VAL A 83 3.79 -20.65 1.17
N SER A 84 2.75 -21.24 0.59
CA SER A 84 2.74 -21.73 -0.79
C SER A 84 2.26 -20.68 -1.79
N PHE A 85 1.53 -19.65 -1.33
CA PHE A 85 1.06 -18.55 -2.18
C PHE A 85 0.75 -17.29 -1.35
N ILE A 86 0.93 -16.11 -1.96
CA ILE A 86 0.44 -14.82 -1.45
C ILE A 86 -0.17 -14.08 -2.63
N GLY A 87 -1.46 -13.77 -2.57
CA GLY A 87 -2.18 -13.11 -3.66
C GLY A 87 -3.69 -13.34 -3.61
N ALA A 88 -4.37 -12.98 -4.71
CA ALA A 88 -5.81 -13.18 -4.88
C ALA A 88 -6.24 -14.66 -4.78
N GLN A 89 -7.17 -14.96 -3.87
CA GLN A 89 -7.76 -16.28 -3.61
C GLN A 89 -9.28 -16.17 -3.37
N PRO A 90 -10.04 -17.27 -3.45
CA PRO A 90 -11.46 -17.27 -3.15
C PRO A 90 -11.78 -16.63 -1.79
N TYR A 91 -12.70 -15.68 -1.77
CA TYR A 91 -13.15 -14.99 -0.56
C TYR A 91 -14.63 -15.29 -0.30
N PRO A 92 -15.04 -15.58 0.95
CA PRO A 92 -16.43 -15.89 1.28
C PRO A 92 -17.31 -14.63 1.16
N HIS A 93 -17.81 -14.38 -0.06
CA HIS A 93 -18.68 -13.27 -0.37
C HIS A 93 -19.71 -13.66 -1.45
N ALA A 94 -20.89 -13.05 -1.40
CA ALA A 94 -22.01 -13.38 -2.29
C ALA A 94 -21.69 -13.19 -3.79
N SER A 95 -20.74 -12.31 -4.13
CA SER A 95 -20.31 -12.09 -5.53
C SER A 95 -19.28 -13.09 -6.04
N GLY A 96 -18.72 -13.94 -5.19
CA GLY A 96 -17.62 -14.85 -5.55
C GLY A 96 -16.31 -14.12 -5.87
N MET A 97 -16.15 -12.89 -5.35
CA MET A 97 -14.91 -12.13 -5.56
C MET A 97 -13.70 -12.84 -4.97
N LEU A 98 -12.53 -12.52 -5.53
CA LEU A 98 -11.25 -12.91 -4.95
C LEU A 98 -10.79 -11.84 -3.96
N GLY A 99 -10.08 -12.26 -2.92
CA GLY A 99 -9.44 -11.39 -1.93
C GLY A 99 -7.97 -11.75 -1.78
N GLU A 100 -7.13 -10.75 -1.45
CA GLU A 100 -5.73 -11.00 -1.11
C GLU A 100 -5.63 -11.91 0.12
N ALA A 101 -4.85 -12.98 0.01
CA ALA A 101 -4.74 -14.02 1.01
C ALA A 101 -3.32 -14.61 1.07
N ILE A 102 -3.01 -15.23 2.20
CA ILE A 102 -1.83 -16.08 2.38
C ILE A 102 -2.31 -17.54 2.33
N VAL A 103 -1.68 -18.38 1.52
CA VAL A 103 -1.95 -19.82 1.47
C VAL A 103 -0.83 -20.56 2.16
N ILE A 104 -1.20 -21.46 3.08
CA ILE A 104 -0.27 -22.33 3.81
C ILE A 104 -0.56 -23.77 3.42
N ASP A 105 0.45 -24.47 2.90
CA ASP A 105 0.41 -25.92 2.73
C ASP A 105 0.91 -26.54 4.05
N SER A 106 0.03 -27.30 4.71
CA SER A 106 0.29 -27.90 6.02
C SER A 106 1.37 -28.98 5.92
N ASP A 107 2.31 -29.00 6.87
CA ASP A 107 3.34 -30.04 6.96
C ASP A 107 2.87 -31.27 7.75
N GLY A 108 1.64 -31.25 8.29
CA GLY A 108 1.06 -32.32 9.09
C GLY A 108 1.63 -32.44 10.51
N GLN A 109 2.55 -31.57 10.92
CA GLN A 109 3.24 -31.65 12.21
C GLN A 109 2.53 -30.87 13.32
N ASP A 110 1.70 -29.89 12.96
CA ASP A 110 0.96 -29.02 13.88
C ASP A 110 1.85 -28.37 14.97
N GLN A 111 3.08 -28.05 14.60
CA GLN A 111 4.13 -27.58 15.53
C GLN A 111 3.89 -26.13 15.95
N TRP A 112 3.74 -25.91 17.26
CA TRP A 112 3.53 -24.59 17.86
C TRP A 112 4.79 -23.73 17.96
N ILE A 113 4.60 -22.42 17.92
CA ILE A 113 5.54 -21.47 18.53
C ILE A 113 5.61 -21.67 20.06
N GLU A 114 6.63 -21.12 20.71
CA GLU A 114 6.61 -21.00 22.16
C GLU A 114 5.47 -20.07 22.61
N LEU A 115 4.53 -20.61 23.38
CA LEU A 115 3.40 -19.87 23.92
C LEU A 115 3.83 -19.08 25.16
N GLN A 116 3.26 -17.88 25.32
CA GLN A 116 3.56 -16.97 26.43
C GLN A 116 2.31 -16.71 27.29
N PRO A 117 1.81 -17.71 28.04
CA PRO A 117 0.63 -17.54 28.89
C PRO A 117 0.88 -16.52 30.01
N GLN A 118 -0.13 -15.72 30.32
CA GLN A 118 -0.14 -14.71 31.38
C GLN A 118 -1.11 -15.12 32.49
N ALA A 119 -0.74 -16.13 33.28
CA ALA A 119 -1.57 -16.61 34.40
C ALA A 119 -1.89 -15.50 35.42
N ASP A 120 -0.90 -14.62 35.68
CA ASP A 120 -1.00 -13.48 36.60
C ASP A 120 -1.37 -12.16 35.88
N TYR A 121 -2.22 -12.22 34.85
CA TYR A 121 -2.62 -11.04 34.07
C TYR A 121 -3.14 -9.85 34.90
N ARG A 122 -3.62 -10.10 36.14
CA ARG A 122 -4.07 -9.07 37.08
C ARG A 122 -2.96 -8.13 37.55
N GLN A 123 -1.70 -8.52 37.39
CA GLN A 123 -0.53 -7.69 37.69
C GLN A 123 -0.09 -6.83 36.49
N LEU A 124 -0.64 -7.09 35.30
CA LEU A 124 -0.31 -6.34 34.10
C LEU A 124 -1.02 -5.00 34.10
N GLU A 125 -0.36 -3.98 33.56
CA GLU A 125 -1.02 -2.72 33.27
C GLU A 125 -2.05 -2.90 32.14
N ARG A 126 -3.14 -2.14 32.19
CA ARG A 126 -4.21 -2.21 31.18
C ARG A 126 -3.71 -2.11 29.73
N PRO A 127 -2.76 -1.22 29.37
CA PRO A 127 -2.25 -1.16 28.00
C PRO A 127 -1.52 -2.44 27.58
N ALA A 128 -0.79 -3.08 28.48
CA ALA A 128 -0.08 -4.33 28.20
C ALA A 128 -1.06 -5.50 27.98
N LEU A 129 -2.09 -5.60 28.83
CA LEU A 129 -3.14 -6.60 28.67
C LEU A 129 -3.94 -6.41 27.36
N LEU A 130 -4.29 -5.17 27.05
CA LEU A 130 -4.95 -4.84 25.78
C LEU A 130 -4.06 -5.16 24.57
N GLU A 131 -2.75 -4.93 24.67
CA GLU A 131 -1.81 -5.26 23.62
C GLU A 131 -1.72 -6.76 23.37
N ILE A 132 -1.78 -7.61 24.41
CA ILE A 132 -1.87 -9.07 24.25
C ILE A 132 -3.12 -9.44 23.44
N ILE A 133 -4.29 -8.89 23.80
CA ILE A 133 -5.55 -9.12 23.09
C ILE A 133 -5.45 -8.64 21.63
N ARG A 134 -4.81 -7.49 21.40
CA ARG A 134 -4.59 -6.94 20.06
C ARG A 134 -3.68 -7.85 19.23
N GLN A 135 -2.57 -8.29 19.80
CA GLN A 135 -1.60 -9.15 19.12
C GLN A 135 -2.15 -10.53 18.83
N ALA A 136 -3.07 -11.06 19.65
CA ALA A 136 -3.74 -12.32 19.40
C ALA A 136 -4.68 -12.32 18.16
N GLY A 137 -4.92 -11.16 17.55
CA GLY A 137 -5.71 -11.06 16.30
C GLY A 137 -7.20 -11.28 16.50
N ILE A 138 -7.73 -11.09 17.70
CA ILE A 138 -9.14 -11.38 18.00
C ILE A 138 -10.05 -10.37 17.29
N SER A 139 -11.02 -10.91 16.56
CA SER A 139 -12.12 -10.14 15.97
C SER A 139 -13.44 -10.61 16.57
N GLY A 140 -14.44 -9.74 16.67
CA GLY A 140 -15.73 -10.07 17.25
C GLY A 140 -16.39 -11.25 16.53
N LEU A 141 -16.48 -12.39 17.23
CA LEU A 141 -16.90 -13.67 16.66
C LEU A 141 -18.42 -13.80 16.45
N GLY A 142 -19.20 -12.83 16.93
CA GLY A 142 -20.66 -12.75 16.76
C GLY A 142 -21.13 -12.33 15.35
N GLY A 143 -20.23 -12.24 14.37
CA GLY A 143 -20.57 -12.07 12.94
C GLY A 143 -20.00 -10.81 12.28
N ALA A 144 -20.08 -9.64 12.93
CA ALA A 144 -19.64 -8.38 12.32
C ALA A 144 -18.11 -8.26 12.14
N GLY A 145 -17.32 -9.06 12.88
CA GLY A 145 -15.87 -9.08 12.76
C GLY A 145 -15.20 -7.76 13.14
N PHE A 146 -15.70 -7.02 14.13
CA PHE A 146 -15.01 -5.81 14.59
C PHE A 146 -13.76 -6.17 15.43
N PRO A 147 -12.56 -5.57 15.21
CA PRO A 147 -11.37 -5.88 16.00
C PRO A 147 -11.60 -5.68 17.49
N THR A 148 -11.41 -6.73 18.29
CA THR A 148 -11.80 -6.74 19.71
C THR A 148 -11.05 -5.70 20.52
N ALA A 149 -9.73 -5.56 20.32
CA ALA A 149 -8.94 -4.55 21.02
C ALA A 149 -9.42 -3.10 20.74
N ALA A 150 -9.82 -2.80 19.50
CA ALA A 150 -10.41 -1.51 19.17
C ALA A 150 -11.75 -1.30 19.89
N LYS A 151 -12.57 -2.36 20.03
CA LYS A 151 -13.85 -2.30 20.76
C LYS A 151 -13.64 -2.06 22.26
N LEU A 152 -12.57 -2.62 22.83
CA LEU A 152 -12.20 -2.49 24.25
C LEU A 152 -11.52 -1.16 24.59
N THR A 153 -11.31 -0.28 23.61
CA THR A 153 -10.69 1.03 23.80
C THR A 153 -11.73 2.13 23.57
N PRO A 154 -12.64 2.37 24.54
CA PRO A 154 -13.56 3.50 24.44
C PRO A 154 -12.80 4.83 24.44
N PRO A 155 -13.40 5.91 23.90
CA PRO A 155 -12.86 7.26 24.05
C PRO A 155 -12.53 7.57 25.53
N PRO A 156 -11.43 8.31 25.83
CA PRO A 156 -11.04 8.61 27.22
C PRO A 156 -12.11 9.32 28.05
N THR A 157 -13.07 9.97 27.41
CA THR A 157 -14.21 10.66 28.03
C THR A 157 -15.36 9.73 28.41
N GLN A 158 -15.34 8.46 27.97
CA GLN A 158 -16.39 7.49 28.16
C GLN A 158 -15.93 6.37 29.10
N GLN A 159 -16.65 6.18 30.20
CA GLN A 159 -16.46 5.05 31.10
C GLN A 159 -17.50 3.98 30.82
N ILE A 160 -17.05 2.74 30.65
CA ILE A 160 -17.95 1.59 30.54
C ILE A 160 -18.40 1.19 31.95
N ARG A 161 -19.68 1.45 32.27
CA ARG A 161 -20.30 1.04 33.53
C ARG A 161 -20.87 -0.38 33.48
N THR A 162 -21.32 -0.84 32.30
CA THR A 162 -21.96 -2.15 32.17
C THR A 162 -21.30 -2.95 31.05
N LEU A 163 -20.79 -4.13 31.39
CA LEU A 163 -20.33 -5.12 30.43
C LEU A 163 -21.46 -6.12 30.17
N ILE A 164 -21.86 -6.26 28.92
CA ILE A 164 -22.88 -7.21 28.48
C ILE A 164 -22.21 -8.35 27.74
N ILE A 165 -22.52 -9.58 28.11
CA ILE A 165 -22.09 -10.79 27.43
C ILE A 165 -23.28 -11.35 26.66
N ASN A 166 -23.12 -11.40 25.34
CA ASN A 166 -24.14 -11.85 24.41
C ASN A 166 -23.98 -13.35 24.13
N GLY A 167 -24.82 -14.15 24.77
CA GLY A 167 -25.01 -15.58 24.51
C GLY A 167 -26.38 -15.90 23.93
N THR A 168 -26.96 -14.98 23.14
CA THR A 168 -28.34 -15.15 22.69
C THR A 168 -28.45 -16.13 21.53
N GLU A 169 -27.60 -16.01 20.50
CA GLU A 169 -27.61 -16.82 19.27
C GLU A 169 -29.04 -17.05 18.72
N CYS A 170 -29.72 -15.94 18.40
CA CYS A 170 -31.13 -15.93 18.00
C CYS A 170 -31.38 -16.34 16.54
N GLU A 171 -30.32 -16.49 15.73
CA GLU A 171 -30.44 -16.90 14.32
C GLU A 171 -30.87 -18.39 14.25
N PRO A 172 -31.86 -18.75 13.43
CA PRO A 172 -32.24 -20.16 13.23
C PRO A 172 -31.06 -21.01 12.77
N TYR A 173 -31.10 -22.31 13.09
CA TYR A 173 -30.10 -23.36 12.79
C TYR A 173 -28.74 -23.24 13.47
N ILE A 174 -28.29 -22.04 13.84
CA ILE A 174 -26.96 -21.83 14.43
C ILE A 174 -26.98 -22.31 15.88
N THR A 175 -25.95 -23.06 16.29
CA THR A 175 -25.84 -23.67 17.65
C THR A 175 -24.40 -23.61 18.22
N ALA A 176 -23.48 -22.94 17.54
CA ALA A 176 -22.07 -22.85 17.91
C ALA A 176 -21.85 -22.20 19.30
N ASP A 177 -22.55 -21.11 19.59
CA ASP A 177 -22.43 -20.38 20.85
C ASP A 177 -23.15 -21.13 21.98
N ASP A 178 -24.25 -21.83 21.70
CA ASP A 178 -24.93 -22.72 22.67
C ASP A 178 -23.97 -23.83 23.15
N LEU A 179 -23.39 -24.60 22.21
CA LEU A 179 -22.43 -25.65 22.55
C LEU A 179 -21.18 -25.11 23.25
N LEU A 180 -20.68 -23.96 22.81
CA LEU A 180 -19.55 -23.30 23.45
C LEU A 180 -19.87 -22.96 24.91
N MET A 181 -21.05 -22.41 25.20
CA MET A 181 -21.47 -22.12 26.58
C MET A 181 -21.65 -23.38 27.43
N ARG A 182 -22.05 -24.50 26.82
CA ARG A 182 -22.18 -25.80 27.52
C ARG A 182 -20.82 -26.41 27.86
N GLU A 183 -19.90 -26.42 26.91
CA GLU A 183 -18.63 -27.15 27.03
C GLU A 183 -17.46 -26.31 27.54
N LYS A 184 -17.46 -25.00 27.27
CA LYS A 184 -16.39 -24.06 27.63
C LYS A 184 -16.87 -22.97 28.60
N ALA A 185 -17.79 -23.32 29.50
CA ALA A 185 -18.38 -22.38 30.46
C ALA A 185 -17.32 -21.76 31.40
N ALA A 186 -16.34 -22.55 31.82
CA ALA A 186 -15.27 -22.09 32.72
C ALA A 186 -14.36 -21.08 32.02
N GLU A 187 -13.96 -21.38 30.79
CA GLU A 187 -13.15 -20.51 29.92
C GLU A 187 -13.90 -19.22 29.58
N LEU A 188 -15.21 -19.32 29.32
CA LEU A 188 -16.07 -18.16 29.12
C LEU A 188 -16.04 -17.26 30.36
N VAL A 189 -16.28 -17.79 31.55
CA VAL A 189 -16.27 -17.02 32.80
C VAL A 189 -14.90 -16.41 33.08
N ALA A 190 -13.81 -17.14 32.86
CA ALA A 190 -12.46 -16.62 33.00
C ALA A 190 -12.15 -15.50 31.98
N GLY A 191 -12.63 -15.61 30.74
CA GLY A 191 -12.56 -14.54 29.74
C GLY A 191 -13.34 -13.28 30.16
N ILE A 192 -14.50 -13.45 30.79
CA ILE A 192 -15.28 -12.36 31.38
C ILE A 192 -14.50 -11.71 32.54
N GLU A 193 -13.78 -12.47 33.37
CA GLU A 193 -12.93 -11.92 34.43
C GLU A 193 -11.76 -11.08 33.88
N VAL A 194 -11.15 -11.50 32.77
CA VAL A 194 -10.12 -10.70 32.08
C VAL A 194 -10.71 -9.37 31.61
N LEU A 195 -11.90 -9.40 30.98
CA LEU A 195 -12.61 -8.19 30.55
C LEU A 195 -13.00 -7.29 31.72
N ALA A 196 -13.52 -7.86 32.81
CA ALA A 196 -13.89 -7.12 34.01
C ALA A 196 -12.68 -6.43 34.66
N HIS A 197 -11.51 -7.08 34.66
CA HIS A 197 -10.26 -6.48 35.12
C HIS A 197 -9.81 -5.31 34.22
N LEU A 198 -9.89 -5.49 32.90
CA LEU A 198 -9.47 -4.48 31.92
C LEU A 198 -10.37 -3.23 31.95
N LEU A 199 -11.69 -3.42 31.95
CA LEU A 199 -12.68 -2.36 31.80
C LEU A 199 -13.12 -1.75 33.15
N GLN A 200 -13.02 -2.52 34.24
CA GLN A 200 -13.57 -2.17 35.56
C GLN A 200 -15.03 -1.70 35.50
N PRO A 201 -15.95 -2.51 34.94
CA PRO A 201 -17.37 -2.16 34.90
C PRO A 201 -17.96 -2.22 36.32
N GLN A 202 -19.05 -1.48 36.53
CA GLN A 202 -19.85 -1.53 37.75
C GLN A 202 -20.71 -2.79 37.79
N GLU A 203 -21.14 -3.28 36.63
CA GLU A 203 -21.98 -4.47 36.50
C GLU A 203 -21.59 -5.31 35.28
N VAL A 204 -21.72 -6.64 35.42
CA VAL A 204 -21.57 -7.60 34.32
C VAL A 204 -22.88 -8.36 34.15
N LEU A 205 -23.49 -8.24 32.97
CA LEU A 205 -24.75 -8.89 32.60
C LEU A 205 -24.47 -9.95 31.53
N ILE A 206 -25.03 -11.15 31.70
CA ILE A 206 -24.95 -12.24 30.72
C ILE A 206 -26.36 -12.54 30.24
N GLY A 207 -26.64 -12.28 28.96
CA GLY A 207 -27.94 -12.51 28.34
C GLY A 207 -27.96 -13.81 27.55
N ILE A 208 -28.89 -14.71 27.88
CA ILE A 208 -29.10 -15.99 27.19
C ILE A 208 -30.60 -16.18 26.94
N GLU A 209 -30.98 -16.68 25.77
CA GLU A 209 -32.37 -17.02 25.47
C GLU A 209 -32.82 -18.30 26.22
N ASP A 210 -34.10 -18.38 26.56
CA ASP A 210 -34.69 -19.48 27.34
C ASP A 210 -34.72 -20.84 26.63
N ASN A 211 -34.57 -20.87 25.31
CA ASN A 211 -34.43 -22.11 24.52
C ASN A 211 -33.07 -22.83 24.70
N LYS A 212 -32.16 -22.33 25.55
CA LYS A 212 -30.83 -22.92 25.82
C LYS A 212 -30.66 -23.32 27.29
N PRO A 213 -31.51 -24.21 27.84
CA PRO A 213 -31.52 -24.53 29.26
C PRO A 213 -30.19 -25.14 29.75
N GLU A 214 -29.52 -25.93 28.91
CA GLU A 214 -28.23 -26.55 29.24
C GLU A 214 -27.10 -25.53 29.32
N ALA A 215 -27.02 -24.59 28.37
CA ALA A 215 -26.07 -23.48 28.43
C ALA A 215 -26.32 -22.59 29.66
N ILE A 216 -27.59 -22.26 29.95
CA ILE A 216 -27.96 -21.49 31.15
C ILE A 216 -27.47 -22.21 32.41
N ALA A 217 -27.66 -23.53 32.50
CA ALA A 217 -27.23 -24.32 33.65
C ALA A 217 -25.69 -24.34 33.77
N ALA A 218 -24.98 -24.61 32.67
CA ALA A 218 -23.52 -24.69 32.64
C ALA A 218 -22.87 -23.34 33.01
N VAL A 219 -23.32 -22.24 32.39
CA VAL A 219 -22.80 -20.90 32.67
C VAL A 219 -23.13 -20.48 34.10
N ARG A 220 -24.36 -20.75 34.60
CA ARG A 220 -24.71 -20.45 35.98
C ARG A 220 -23.83 -21.20 36.98
N ALA A 221 -23.52 -22.46 36.71
CA ALA A 221 -22.61 -23.25 37.54
C ALA A 221 -21.18 -22.67 37.50
N ALA A 222 -20.68 -22.28 36.33
CA ALA A 222 -19.34 -21.72 36.16
C ALA A 222 -19.18 -20.34 36.81
N ILE A 223 -20.23 -19.50 36.82
CA ILE A 223 -20.21 -18.19 37.50
C ILE A 223 -19.89 -18.37 39.00
N GLY A 224 -20.56 -19.33 39.66
CA GLY A 224 -20.40 -19.56 41.10
C GLY A 224 -20.81 -18.32 41.91
N GLU A 225 -19.93 -17.87 42.81
CA GLU A 225 -20.15 -16.72 43.70
C GLU A 225 -19.74 -15.38 43.09
N ARG A 226 -19.27 -15.36 41.84
CA ARG A 226 -18.83 -14.13 41.17
C ARG A 226 -20.00 -13.15 41.02
N PRO A 227 -19.75 -11.83 41.03
CA PRO A 227 -20.79 -10.81 40.90
C PRO A 227 -21.26 -10.62 39.45
N PHE A 228 -21.50 -11.72 38.73
CA PHE A 228 -22.00 -11.72 37.36
C PHE A 228 -23.48 -12.08 37.34
N VAL A 229 -24.28 -11.33 36.59
CA VAL A 229 -25.73 -11.48 36.59
C VAL A 229 -26.19 -12.15 35.30
N LEU A 230 -26.56 -13.43 35.37
CA LEU A 230 -27.17 -14.16 34.25
C LEU A 230 -28.67 -13.88 34.18
N LYS A 231 -29.13 -13.29 33.07
CA LYS A 231 -30.54 -13.08 32.74
C LYS A 231 -30.95 -13.98 31.58
N ALA A 232 -31.83 -14.94 31.88
CA ALA A 232 -32.54 -15.71 30.87
C ALA A 232 -33.78 -14.94 30.43
N PHE A 233 -34.08 -14.90 29.13
CA PHE A 233 -35.22 -14.14 28.59
C PHE A 233 -35.87 -14.86 27.39
N PRO A 234 -37.11 -14.51 27.01
CA PRO A 234 -37.84 -15.19 25.95
C PRO A 234 -37.15 -15.15 24.59
N THR A 235 -37.11 -16.31 23.92
CA THR A 235 -36.57 -16.46 22.56
C THR A 235 -37.36 -15.63 21.55
N LYS A 236 -36.68 -14.71 20.85
CA LYS A 236 -37.30 -13.79 19.89
C LYS A 236 -36.25 -13.28 18.91
N TYR A 237 -36.47 -13.39 17.60
CA TYR A 237 -35.52 -12.85 16.63
C TYR A 237 -35.84 -11.39 16.29
N PRO A 238 -34.87 -10.45 16.24
CA PRO A 238 -33.43 -10.60 16.48
C PRO A 238 -32.98 -10.06 17.86
N SER A 239 -33.33 -10.74 18.96
CA SER A 239 -32.93 -10.37 20.33
C SER A 239 -31.41 -10.25 20.52
N GLY A 240 -30.63 -10.96 19.69
CA GLY A 240 -29.17 -10.92 19.69
C GLY A 240 -28.52 -9.70 19.07
N GLY A 241 -29.31 -8.82 18.45
CA GLY A 241 -28.83 -7.50 18.02
C GLY A 241 -28.29 -6.71 19.22
N GLU A 242 -27.16 -6.04 19.07
CA GLU A 242 -26.48 -5.37 20.20
C GLU A 242 -27.39 -4.34 20.88
N LYS A 243 -28.13 -3.54 20.12
CA LYS A 243 -29.09 -2.55 20.65
C LYS A 243 -30.30 -3.21 21.29
N GLN A 244 -30.84 -4.27 20.67
CA GLN A 244 -31.97 -5.04 21.20
C GLN A 244 -31.63 -5.71 22.53
N LEU A 245 -30.46 -6.35 22.61
CA LEU A 245 -30.02 -7.01 23.84
C LEU A 245 -29.81 -6.01 24.99
N ILE A 246 -29.24 -4.84 24.71
CA ILE A 246 -29.13 -3.77 25.70
C ILE A 246 -30.52 -3.43 26.26
N GLN A 247 -31.49 -3.18 25.39
CA GLN A 247 -32.85 -2.85 25.81
C GLN A 247 -33.49 -3.98 26.63
N ILE A 248 -33.38 -5.24 26.22
CA ILE A 248 -33.91 -6.39 26.96
C ILE A 248 -33.34 -6.46 28.37
N LEU A 249 -32.02 -6.25 28.51
CA LEU A 249 -31.32 -6.46 29.77
C LEU A 249 -31.41 -5.25 30.72
N THR A 250 -31.48 -4.03 30.19
CA THR A 250 -31.37 -2.80 30.99
C THR A 250 -32.61 -1.90 30.90
N GLY A 251 -33.38 -1.99 29.83
CA GLY A 251 -34.47 -1.07 29.50
C GLY A 251 -34.01 0.22 28.84
N GLU A 252 -32.71 0.38 28.59
CA GLU A 252 -32.13 1.55 27.93
C GLU A 252 -32.03 1.33 26.43
N GLU A 253 -32.16 2.41 25.65
CA GLU A 253 -32.04 2.37 24.19
C GLU A 253 -30.79 3.14 23.73
N VAL A 254 -30.08 2.58 22.76
CA VAL A 254 -28.96 3.27 22.12
C VAL A 254 -29.50 4.24 21.05
N PRO A 255 -29.24 5.55 21.15
CA PRO A 255 -29.74 6.53 20.18
C PRO A 255 -29.37 6.21 18.73
N SER A 256 -30.15 6.76 17.78
CA SER A 256 -29.83 6.73 16.34
C SER A 256 -28.43 7.30 16.11
N GLY A 257 -27.63 6.61 15.29
CA GLY A 257 -26.23 6.97 15.04
C GLY A 257 -25.25 6.81 16.22
N GLY A 258 -25.74 6.53 17.44
CA GLY A 258 -24.91 6.29 18.62
C GLY A 258 -24.38 4.86 18.73
N LEU A 259 -23.31 4.69 19.49
CA LEU A 259 -22.71 3.43 19.88
C LEU A 259 -23.10 3.07 21.33
N PRO A 260 -23.12 1.79 21.71
CA PRO A 260 -23.32 1.38 23.10
C PRO A 260 -22.39 2.07 24.11
N ALA A 261 -21.15 2.36 23.68
CA ALA A 261 -20.19 3.06 24.51
C ALA A 261 -20.66 4.47 24.91
N ASP A 262 -21.49 5.13 24.09
CA ASP A 262 -22.03 6.46 24.36
C ASP A 262 -22.99 6.48 25.57
N ILE A 263 -23.62 5.34 25.87
CA ILE A 263 -24.47 5.15 27.07
C ILE A 263 -23.76 4.38 28.19
N GLY A 264 -22.43 4.21 28.05
CA GLY A 264 -21.57 3.54 29.03
C GLY A 264 -21.69 2.02 29.04
N MET A 265 -22.07 1.40 27.93
CA MET A 265 -22.21 -0.06 27.82
C MET A 265 -21.26 -0.65 26.77
N LEU A 266 -20.80 -1.86 26.99
CA LEU A 266 -20.02 -2.62 26.01
C LEU A 266 -20.57 -4.03 25.91
N CYS A 267 -20.89 -4.48 24.70
CA CYS A 267 -21.40 -5.83 24.45
C CYS A 267 -20.33 -6.73 23.83
N GLN A 268 -20.15 -7.95 24.33
CA GLN A 268 -19.18 -8.91 23.83
C GLN A 268 -19.80 -10.30 23.66
N ASN A 269 -19.59 -10.92 22.50
CA ASN A 269 -20.07 -12.28 22.24
C ASN A 269 -19.30 -13.32 23.08
N VAL A 270 -19.98 -14.40 23.48
CA VAL A 270 -19.42 -15.50 24.29
C VAL A 270 -18.16 -16.13 23.67
N GLY A 271 -18.16 -16.43 22.37
CA GLY A 271 -16.97 -16.96 21.70
C GLY A 271 -15.79 -16.00 21.71
N THR A 272 -16.05 -14.69 21.66
CA THR A 272 -14.97 -13.70 21.78
C THR A 272 -14.37 -13.67 23.19
N CYS A 273 -15.18 -13.91 24.23
CA CYS A 273 -14.70 -13.99 25.61
C CYS A 273 -13.79 -15.22 25.80
N VAL A 274 -14.17 -16.37 25.25
CA VAL A 274 -13.31 -17.57 25.23
C VAL A 274 -12.01 -17.33 24.47
N ALA A 275 -12.06 -16.64 23.32
CA ALA A 275 -10.84 -16.28 22.59
C ALA A 275 -9.92 -15.34 23.41
N ILE A 276 -10.48 -14.44 24.22
CA ILE A 276 -9.71 -13.58 25.14
C ILE A 276 -9.07 -14.42 26.24
N HIS A 277 -9.81 -15.38 26.82
CA HIS A 277 -9.26 -16.35 27.76
C HIS A 277 -8.05 -17.07 27.15
N ASP A 278 -8.21 -17.65 25.96
CA ASP A 278 -7.15 -18.43 25.31
C ASP A 278 -5.92 -17.57 24.99
N ALA A 279 -6.13 -16.34 24.52
CA ALA A 279 -5.05 -15.41 24.23
C ALA A 279 -4.25 -15.02 25.48
N VAL A 280 -4.93 -14.71 26.57
CA VAL A 280 -4.29 -14.18 27.78
C VAL A 280 -3.74 -15.30 28.65
N LEU A 281 -4.56 -16.30 28.99
CA LEU A 281 -4.21 -17.33 29.96
C LEU A 281 -3.44 -18.49 29.32
N LEU A 282 -3.63 -18.77 28.03
CA LEU A 282 -2.94 -19.86 27.33
C LEU A 282 -1.89 -19.37 26.33
N GLY A 283 -1.83 -18.06 26.05
CA GLY A 283 -0.94 -17.49 25.04
C GLY A 283 -1.32 -17.86 23.60
N LYS A 284 -2.54 -18.37 23.37
CA LYS A 284 -2.99 -18.88 22.06
C LYS A 284 -3.68 -17.78 21.24
N PRO A 285 -3.15 -17.39 20.07
CA PRO A 285 -3.84 -16.43 19.21
C PRO A 285 -5.11 -17.05 18.59
N LEU A 286 -5.99 -16.20 18.04
CA LEU A 286 -7.22 -16.66 17.36
C LEU A 286 -6.87 -17.33 16.04
N ILE A 287 -6.81 -18.67 16.06
CA ILE A 287 -6.50 -19.52 14.90
C ILE A 287 -7.58 -20.56 14.57
N SER A 288 -8.47 -20.84 15.52
CA SER A 288 -9.64 -21.70 15.32
C SER A 288 -10.90 -20.96 15.73
N ARG A 289 -12.05 -21.48 15.29
CA ARG A 289 -13.36 -21.10 15.81
C ARG A 289 -14.29 -22.29 15.82
N ILE A 290 -15.33 -22.20 16.64
CA ILE A 290 -16.46 -23.13 16.56
C ILE A 290 -17.39 -22.65 15.44
N THR A 291 -17.78 -23.59 14.58
CA THR A 291 -18.65 -23.35 13.42
C THR A 291 -19.73 -24.44 13.39
N THR A 292 -20.99 -24.02 13.25
CA THR A 292 -22.11 -24.93 13.05
C THR A 292 -22.14 -25.44 11.60
N LEU A 293 -22.16 -26.75 11.40
CA LEU A 293 -22.45 -27.40 10.13
C LEU A 293 -23.87 -27.95 10.20
N THR A 294 -24.79 -27.46 9.38
CA THR A 294 -26.21 -27.79 9.50
C THR A 294 -26.94 -27.76 8.15
N GLY A 295 -28.22 -28.14 8.18
CA GLY A 295 -29.06 -28.32 7.00
C GLY A 295 -29.26 -29.78 6.62
N GLU A 296 -30.37 -30.06 5.95
CA GLU A 296 -30.81 -31.43 5.63
C GLU A 296 -30.01 -32.10 4.50
N ALA A 297 -29.17 -31.35 3.78
CA ALA A 297 -28.26 -31.92 2.79
C ALA A 297 -27.02 -32.55 3.43
N LEU A 298 -26.85 -32.45 4.75
CA LEU A 298 -25.78 -33.10 5.51
C LEU A 298 -26.28 -34.38 6.17
N ALA A 299 -25.54 -35.47 6.02
CA ALA A 299 -25.82 -36.71 6.74
C ALA A 299 -25.59 -36.57 8.26
N ARG A 300 -24.66 -35.70 8.66
CA ARG A 300 -24.27 -35.49 10.07
C ARG A 300 -24.12 -34.00 10.39
N PRO A 301 -25.22 -33.26 10.59
CA PRO A 301 -25.17 -31.92 11.18
C PRO A 301 -24.52 -31.94 12.57
N MET A 302 -23.61 -31.00 12.84
CA MET A 302 -22.82 -30.95 14.07
C MET A 302 -22.14 -29.59 14.24
N ASN A 303 -21.56 -29.34 15.41
CA ASN A 303 -20.65 -28.21 15.63
C ASN A 303 -19.20 -28.70 15.57
N VAL A 304 -18.34 -27.96 14.87
CA VAL A 304 -16.92 -28.32 14.72
C VAL A 304 -16.03 -27.20 15.22
N GLU A 305 -14.95 -27.55 15.93
CA GLU A 305 -13.83 -26.63 16.13
C GLU A 305 -12.90 -26.74 14.92
N VAL A 306 -12.84 -25.67 14.13
CA VAL A 306 -12.16 -25.65 12.83
C VAL A 306 -11.09 -24.58 12.79
N LEU A 307 -9.97 -24.89 12.14
CA LEU A 307 -8.91 -23.92 11.87
C LEU A 307 -9.39 -22.88 10.85
N ILE A 308 -9.14 -21.60 11.15
CA ILE A 308 -9.38 -20.51 10.21
C ILE A 308 -8.58 -20.77 8.94
N GLY A 309 -9.19 -20.60 7.79
CA GLY A 309 -8.61 -20.86 6.48
C GLY A 309 -8.89 -22.24 5.90
N THR A 310 -9.53 -23.13 6.67
CA THR A 310 -9.95 -24.44 6.17
C THR A 310 -10.96 -24.26 5.02
N PRO A 311 -10.74 -24.87 3.86
CA PRO A 311 -11.71 -24.87 2.76
C PRO A 311 -13.06 -25.45 3.19
N VAL A 312 -14.16 -24.82 2.78
CA VAL A 312 -15.52 -25.24 3.16
C VAL A 312 -15.86 -26.64 2.65
N ASN A 313 -15.40 -27.01 1.46
CA ASN A 313 -15.57 -28.35 0.90
C ASN A 313 -15.06 -29.49 1.82
N GLU A 314 -13.93 -29.32 2.50
CA GLU A 314 -13.36 -30.31 3.44
C GLU A 314 -14.27 -30.53 4.66
N LEU A 315 -14.87 -29.45 5.17
CA LEU A 315 -15.80 -29.50 6.31
C LEU A 315 -17.13 -30.12 5.94
N LEU A 316 -17.67 -29.76 4.77
CA LEU A 316 -18.91 -30.34 4.29
C LEU A 316 -18.75 -31.83 3.97
N ALA A 317 -17.57 -32.25 3.48
CA ALA A 317 -17.23 -33.66 3.34
C ALA A 317 -17.21 -34.38 4.70
N LEU A 318 -16.64 -33.77 5.75
CA LEU A 318 -16.69 -34.31 7.12
C LEU A 318 -18.13 -34.51 7.60
N ALA A 319 -19.01 -33.54 7.34
CA ALA A 319 -20.44 -33.64 7.68
C ALA A 319 -21.25 -34.59 6.77
N GLY A 320 -20.62 -35.16 5.73
CA GLY A 320 -21.27 -36.06 4.79
C GLY A 320 -22.30 -35.34 3.92
N LEU A 321 -21.90 -34.22 3.31
CA LEU A 321 -22.72 -33.51 2.32
C LEU A 321 -23.14 -34.45 1.19
N GLU A 322 -24.43 -34.45 0.88
CA GLU A 322 -25.02 -35.10 -0.27
C GLU A 322 -25.22 -34.08 -1.40
N PRO A 323 -24.32 -33.97 -2.40
CA PRO A 323 -24.37 -32.89 -3.38
C PRO A 323 -25.67 -32.87 -4.20
N ALA A 324 -26.27 -34.03 -4.44
CA ALA A 324 -27.53 -34.15 -5.16
C ALA A 324 -28.73 -33.54 -4.42
N ARG A 325 -28.63 -33.35 -3.10
CA ARG A 325 -29.67 -32.76 -2.26
C ARG A 325 -29.41 -31.28 -1.95
N LEU A 326 -28.21 -30.78 -2.23
CA LEU A 326 -27.83 -29.40 -1.95
C LEU A 326 -28.53 -28.44 -2.92
N ASN A 327 -29.42 -27.61 -2.37
CA ASN A 327 -30.04 -26.51 -3.11
C ASN A 327 -29.21 -25.22 -2.97
N ARG A 328 -28.86 -24.87 -1.72
CA ARG A 328 -28.12 -23.64 -1.40
C ARG A 328 -27.15 -23.91 -0.27
N LEU A 329 -25.94 -23.35 -0.38
CA LEU A 329 -25.02 -23.24 0.74
C LEU A 329 -25.02 -21.81 1.25
N ILE A 330 -25.38 -21.61 2.51
CA ILE A 330 -25.46 -20.30 3.14
C ILE A 330 -24.36 -20.20 4.21
N MET A 331 -23.56 -19.13 4.16
CA MET A 331 -22.68 -18.76 5.26
C MET A 331 -23.43 -17.82 6.21
N GLY A 332 -23.52 -18.23 7.48
CA GLY A 332 -24.43 -17.64 8.46
C GLY A 332 -25.76 -18.40 8.52
N GLY A 333 -26.82 -17.75 9.02
CA GLY A 333 -28.16 -18.33 9.05
C GLY A 333 -29.07 -17.83 7.94
N PRO A 334 -30.32 -18.31 7.89
CA PRO A 334 -31.24 -18.02 6.79
C PRO A 334 -31.72 -16.56 6.74
N MET A 335 -31.61 -15.80 7.83
CA MET A 335 -32.09 -14.42 7.92
C MET A 335 -31.01 -13.42 7.50
N MET A 336 -29.84 -13.48 8.14
CA MET A 336 -28.74 -12.52 7.89
C MET A 336 -27.64 -13.04 6.95
N GLY A 337 -27.54 -14.36 6.77
CA GLY A 337 -26.51 -14.99 5.97
C GLY A 337 -26.64 -14.72 4.47
N PHE A 338 -25.66 -15.21 3.71
CA PHE A 338 -25.63 -15.08 2.26
C PHE A 338 -25.24 -16.40 1.60
N THR A 339 -25.75 -16.61 0.38
CA THR A 339 -25.41 -17.80 -0.41
C THR A 339 -23.96 -17.72 -0.89
N LEU A 340 -23.21 -18.79 -0.66
CA LEU A 340 -21.87 -18.96 -1.20
C LEU A 340 -21.93 -19.47 -2.65
N PRO A 341 -21.19 -18.86 -3.59
CA PRO A 341 -21.18 -19.30 -4.99
C PRO A 341 -20.25 -20.48 -5.25
N SER A 342 -19.33 -20.79 -4.33
CA SER A 342 -18.39 -21.91 -4.42
C SER A 342 -18.13 -22.51 -3.05
N LEU A 343 -17.79 -23.81 -3.04
CA LEU A 343 -17.37 -24.56 -1.85
C LEU A 343 -15.87 -24.39 -1.53
N ASP A 344 -15.11 -23.78 -2.43
CA ASP A 344 -13.65 -23.62 -2.28
C ASP A 344 -13.25 -22.43 -1.42
N VAL A 345 -14.23 -21.65 -0.95
CA VAL A 345 -13.97 -20.52 -0.04
C VAL A 345 -13.47 -21.04 1.32
N PRO A 346 -12.61 -20.27 2.01
CA PRO A 346 -12.18 -20.62 3.34
C PRO A 346 -13.19 -20.23 4.42
N VAL A 347 -13.16 -20.98 5.54
CA VAL A 347 -13.67 -20.51 6.82
C VAL A 347 -12.83 -19.33 7.30
N ILE A 348 -13.46 -18.23 7.70
CA ILE A 348 -12.80 -17.06 8.26
C ILE A 348 -13.27 -16.78 9.69
N LYS A 349 -12.66 -15.78 10.36
CA LYS A 349 -13.03 -15.36 11.73
C LYS A 349 -14.52 -15.08 11.92
N THR A 350 -15.30 -14.78 10.87
CA THR A 350 -16.74 -14.50 10.94
C THR A 350 -17.65 -15.65 10.48
N THR A 351 -17.10 -16.80 10.06
CA THR A 351 -17.88 -17.99 9.63
C THR A 351 -18.43 -18.80 10.81
N ASN A 352 -19.54 -18.33 11.40
CA ASN A 352 -20.18 -19.02 12.53
C ASN A 352 -21.03 -20.23 12.13
N CYS A 353 -21.57 -20.25 10.92
CA CYS A 353 -22.43 -21.31 10.43
C CYS A 353 -22.23 -21.54 8.93
N LEU A 354 -22.34 -22.81 8.52
CA LEU A 354 -22.49 -23.26 7.14
C LEU A 354 -23.78 -24.09 7.07
N LEU A 355 -24.81 -23.50 6.46
CA LEU A 355 -26.12 -24.11 6.26
C LEU A 355 -26.22 -24.66 4.84
N ALA A 356 -26.12 -25.97 4.71
CA ALA A 356 -26.28 -26.71 3.45
C ALA A 356 -27.73 -27.19 3.32
N SER A 357 -28.58 -26.34 2.73
CA SER A 357 -30.01 -26.57 2.72
C SER A 357 -30.51 -27.34 1.51
N THR A 358 -31.55 -28.15 1.70
CA THR A 358 -32.30 -28.78 0.59
C THR A 358 -33.31 -27.82 -0.02
N LEU A 359 -33.95 -28.23 -1.14
CA LEU A 359 -35.01 -27.45 -1.77
C LEU A 359 -36.27 -27.40 -0.92
N ASP A 360 -36.61 -28.51 -0.25
CA ASP A 360 -37.80 -28.60 0.62
C ASP A 360 -37.61 -27.79 1.91
N GLU A 361 -36.38 -27.76 2.42
CA GLU A 361 -36.00 -27.06 3.64
C GLU A 361 -35.99 -25.53 3.49
N LEU A 362 -35.43 -25.03 2.39
CA LEU A 362 -35.40 -23.61 2.05
C LEU A 362 -35.77 -23.43 0.57
N PRO A 363 -37.08 -23.43 0.24
CA PRO A 363 -37.54 -23.25 -1.12
C PRO A 363 -37.24 -21.84 -1.63
N ALA A 364 -37.25 -21.68 -2.95
CA ALA A 364 -37.18 -20.36 -3.54
C ALA A 364 -38.37 -19.51 -3.08
N PRO A 365 -38.17 -18.24 -2.70
CA PRO A 365 -39.28 -17.37 -2.37
C PRO A 365 -40.19 -17.20 -3.59
N PRO A 366 -41.51 -17.10 -3.41
CA PRO A 366 -42.41 -16.84 -4.52
C PRO A 366 -42.08 -15.47 -5.14
N PRO A 367 -42.46 -15.23 -6.42
CA PRO A 367 -42.22 -13.96 -7.08
C PRO A 367 -42.79 -12.79 -6.27
N ALA A 368 -42.01 -11.73 -6.13
CA ALA A 368 -42.44 -10.53 -5.42
C ALA A 368 -43.67 -9.91 -6.12
N LEU A 369 -44.73 -9.71 -5.35
CA LEU A 369 -45.93 -9.01 -5.78
C LEU A 369 -45.87 -7.53 -5.39
N PRO A 370 -46.69 -6.66 -6.01
CA PRO A 370 -46.80 -5.27 -5.59
C PRO A 370 -47.17 -5.15 -4.10
N CYS A 371 -46.62 -4.12 -3.46
CA CYS A 371 -46.90 -3.83 -2.05
C CYS A 371 -48.38 -3.46 -1.86
N ILE A 372 -49.09 -4.25 -1.03
CA ILE A 372 -50.52 -4.01 -0.69
C ILE A 372 -50.72 -3.07 0.51
N ARG A 373 -49.62 -2.56 1.08
CA ARG A 373 -49.59 -1.66 2.23
C ARG A 373 -50.25 -2.19 3.52
N CYS A 374 -50.09 -3.47 3.83
CA CYS A 374 -50.71 -4.08 5.02
C CYS A 374 -50.18 -3.59 6.38
N GLY A 375 -48.92 -3.11 6.45
CA GLY A 375 -48.33 -2.58 7.69
C GLY A 375 -47.51 -3.59 8.51
N GLU A 376 -47.62 -4.90 8.24
CA GLU A 376 -46.93 -5.96 9.01
C GLU A 376 -45.41 -5.77 9.10
N CYS A 377 -44.78 -5.27 8.02
CA CYS A 377 -43.36 -4.99 8.01
C CYS A 377 -42.92 -3.94 9.05
N ALA A 378 -43.78 -2.97 9.37
CA ALA A 378 -43.51 -1.95 10.39
C ALA A 378 -43.69 -2.54 11.80
N GLU A 379 -44.75 -3.30 12.02
CA GLU A 379 -44.99 -3.99 13.30
C GLU A 379 -43.87 -4.98 13.64
N ALA A 380 -43.34 -5.71 12.65
CA ALA A 380 -42.25 -6.66 12.84
C ALA A 380 -40.87 -6.00 12.97
N CYS A 381 -40.73 -4.70 12.71
CA CYS A 381 -39.43 -4.03 12.67
C CYS A 381 -38.88 -3.81 14.10
N PRO A 382 -37.75 -4.43 14.49
CA PRO A 382 -37.22 -4.33 15.85
C PRO A 382 -36.50 -3.00 16.14
N VAL A 383 -36.46 -2.10 15.17
CA VAL A 383 -35.86 -0.76 15.26
C VAL A 383 -36.93 0.31 15.00
N SER A 384 -38.21 -0.08 14.95
CA SER A 384 -39.36 0.82 14.77
C SER A 384 -39.26 1.72 13.52
N LEU A 385 -38.59 1.24 12.47
CA LEU A 385 -38.55 1.91 11.17
C LEU A 385 -39.87 1.73 10.41
N LEU A 386 -40.01 2.41 9.26
CA LEU A 386 -41.13 2.27 8.33
C LEU A 386 -40.66 1.60 7.03
N PRO A 387 -40.49 0.25 6.98
CA PRO A 387 -39.94 -0.45 5.81
C PRO A 387 -40.72 -0.18 4.52
N GLN A 388 -42.05 -0.07 4.62
CA GLN A 388 -42.88 0.27 3.46
C GLN A 388 -42.45 1.59 2.80
N GLN A 389 -42.23 2.65 3.58
CA GLN A 389 -41.79 3.95 3.04
C GLN A 389 -40.36 3.86 2.50
N LEU A 390 -39.45 3.26 3.26
CA LEU A 390 -38.07 3.03 2.82
C LEU A 390 -38.01 2.26 1.50
N HIS A 391 -38.92 1.30 1.28
CA HIS A 391 -38.97 0.54 0.03
C HIS A 391 -39.35 1.42 -1.16
N PHE A 392 -40.37 2.26 -1.02
CA PHE A 392 -40.77 3.19 -2.10
C PHE A 392 -39.67 4.20 -2.41
N PHE A 393 -39.02 4.78 -1.39
CA PHE A 393 -37.89 5.68 -1.59
C PHE A 393 -36.68 4.98 -2.20
N ALA A 394 -36.42 3.71 -1.86
CA ALA A 394 -35.36 2.91 -2.47
C ALA A 394 -35.65 2.62 -3.96
N LEU A 395 -36.89 2.26 -4.30
CA LEU A 395 -37.31 2.09 -5.70
C LEU A 395 -37.21 3.39 -6.50
N GLY A 396 -37.57 4.52 -5.88
CA GLY A 396 -37.47 5.84 -6.48
C GLY A 396 -36.05 6.43 -6.49
N GLN A 397 -35.05 5.74 -5.92
CA GLN A 397 -33.68 6.25 -5.71
C GLN A 397 -33.64 7.60 -4.97
N GLU A 398 -34.59 7.83 -4.07
CA GLU A 398 -34.74 9.07 -3.29
C GLU A 398 -33.81 9.05 -2.06
N HIS A 399 -32.51 9.22 -2.29
CA HIS A 399 -31.47 9.04 -1.26
C HIS A 399 -31.61 9.98 -0.05
N GLU A 400 -32.02 11.22 -0.27
CA GLU A 400 -32.23 12.18 0.83
C GLU A 400 -33.42 11.77 1.71
N GLN A 401 -34.49 11.24 1.12
CA GLN A 401 -35.64 10.70 1.88
C GLN A 401 -35.22 9.46 2.66
N LEU A 402 -34.45 8.55 2.06
CA LEU A 402 -33.92 7.39 2.77
C LEU A 402 -33.09 7.77 4.01
N LYS A 403 -32.27 8.82 3.90
CA LYS A 403 -31.50 9.35 5.05
C LYS A 403 -32.43 9.98 6.09
N ALA A 404 -33.39 10.81 5.65
CA ALA A 404 -34.36 11.45 6.53
C ALA A 404 -35.22 10.43 7.29
N HIS A 405 -35.45 9.25 6.71
CA HIS A 405 -36.16 8.12 7.32
C HIS A 405 -35.22 7.08 7.97
N HIS A 406 -34.00 7.48 8.31
CA HIS A 406 -33.07 6.70 9.13
C HIS A 406 -32.72 5.31 8.54
N LEU A 407 -32.57 5.20 7.21
CA LEU A 407 -32.18 3.94 6.55
C LEU A 407 -30.95 3.29 7.20
N PHE A 408 -29.98 4.08 7.68
CA PHE A 408 -28.75 3.57 8.29
C PHE A 408 -28.94 2.92 9.66
N ASP A 409 -30.07 3.13 10.34
CA ASP A 409 -30.42 2.39 11.56
C ASP A 409 -30.97 0.99 11.26
N CYS A 410 -31.33 0.70 10.01
CA CYS A 410 -31.75 -0.64 9.61
C CYS A 410 -30.62 -1.64 9.86
N ILE A 411 -30.87 -2.66 10.69
CA ILE A 411 -29.88 -3.70 11.03
C ILE A 411 -29.86 -4.87 10.03
N GLU A 412 -30.65 -4.79 8.95
CA GLU A 412 -30.69 -5.80 7.88
C GLU A 412 -31.05 -7.22 8.36
N CYS A 413 -31.87 -7.30 9.42
CA CYS A 413 -32.27 -8.57 10.04
C CYS A 413 -33.27 -9.40 9.22
N GLY A 414 -33.95 -8.83 8.22
CA GLY A 414 -34.90 -9.59 7.40
C GLY A 414 -36.27 -9.86 8.03
N ALA A 415 -36.53 -9.44 9.27
CA ALA A 415 -37.84 -9.64 9.91
C ALA A 415 -38.99 -9.05 9.09
N CYS A 416 -38.78 -7.86 8.49
CA CYS A 416 -39.77 -7.22 7.63
C CYS A 416 -40.04 -7.96 6.31
N ALA A 417 -39.03 -8.62 5.74
CA ALA A 417 -39.17 -9.41 4.52
C ALA A 417 -39.84 -10.76 4.80
N TYR A 418 -39.54 -11.36 5.96
CA TYR A 418 -40.13 -12.62 6.41
C TYR A 418 -41.65 -12.55 6.57
N VAL A 419 -42.17 -11.46 7.15
CA VAL A 419 -43.62 -11.27 7.34
C VAL A 419 -44.35 -10.72 6.11
N CYS A 420 -43.65 -10.39 5.01
CA CYS A 420 -44.28 -9.69 3.90
C CYS A 420 -45.20 -10.64 3.09
N PRO A 421 -46.53 -10.43 3.06
CA PRO A 421 -47.42 -11.28 2.26
C PRO A 421 -47.18 -11.17 0.75
N SER A 422 -46.65 -10.03 0.30
CA SER A 422 -46.24 -9.81 -1.09
C SER A 422 -44.86 -10.40 -1.42
N SER A 423 -44.17 -11.03 -0.47
CA SER A 423 -42.82 -11.62 -0.65
C SER A 423 -41.78 -10.65 -1.23
N ILE A 424 -41.86 -9.38 -0.83
CA ILE A 424 -40.94 -8.33 -1.28
C ILE A 424 -39.60 -8.50 -0.55
N PRO A 425 -38.46 -8.57 -1.26
CA PRO A 425 -37.14 -8.72 -0.66
C PRO A 425 -36.60 -7.38 -0.10
N LEU A 426 -37.31 -6.79 0.86
CA LEU A 426 -37.08 -5.44 1.39
C LEU A 426 -35.61 -5.17 1.75
N VAL A 427 -34.95 -6.11 2.43
CA VAL A 427 -33.55 -5.96 2.86
C VAL A 427 -32.57 -5.82 1.69
N GLN A 428 -32.83 -6.47 0.55
CA GLN A 428 -31.96 -6.36 -0.62
C GLN A 428 -31.97 -4.93 -1.18
N TYR A 429 -33.15 -4.31 -1.26
CA TYR A 429 -33.29 -2.90 -1.65
C TYR A 429 -32.55 -1.96 -0.69
N TYR A 430 -32.65 -2.21 0.62
CA TYR A 430 -31.98 -1.39 1.63
C TYR A 430 -30.46 -1.52 1.57
N ARG A 431 -29.93 -2.73 1.37
CA ARG A 431 -28.50 -2.99 1.19
C ARG A 431 -27.97 -2.25 -0.04
N ALA A 432 -28.68 -2.36 -1.16
CA ALA A 432 -28.33 -1.65 -2.39
C ALA A 432 -28.31 -0.13 -2.16
N ALA A 433 -29.40 0.43 -1.62
CA ALA A 433 -29.51 1.86 -1.38
C ALA A 433 -28.45 2.40 -0.39
N LYS A 434 -28.15 1.67 0.69
CA LYS A 434 -27.03 2.03 1.60
C LYS A 434 -25.69 2.02 0.87
N GLY A 435 -25.46 1.05 -0.01
CA GLY A 435 -24.26 0.95 -0.84
C GLY A 435 -24.11 2.16 -1.76
N GLU A 436 -25.17 2.50 -2.49
CA GLU A 436 -25.23 3.64 -3.40
C GLU A 436 -24.99 4.97 -2.68
N ILE A 437 -25.65 5.18 -1.54
CA ILE A 437 -25.45 6.39 -0.71
C ILE A 437 -23.99 6.49 -0.24
N ARG A 438 -23.40 5.40 0.27
CA ARG A 438 -22.00 5.39 0.72
C ARG A 438 -21.05 5.70 -0.43
N GLU A 439 -21.31 5.18 -1.62
CA GLU A 439 -20.52 5.44 -2.81
C GLU A 439 -20.59 6.93 -3.21
N GLN A 440 -21.79 7.51 -3.22
CA GLN A 440 -22.00 8.94 -3.49
C GLN A 440 -21.25 9.81 -2.48
N GLU A 441 -21.35 9.51 -1.19
CA GLU A 441 -20.65 10.23 -0.13
C GLU A 441 -19.13 10.10 -0.24
N HIS A 442 -18.63 8.94 -0.66
CA HIS A 442 -17.22 8.73 -0.90
C HIS A 442 -16.71 9.52 -2.12
N LYS A 443 -17.48 9.54 -3.22
CA LYS A 443 -17.20 10.37 -4.40
C LYS A 443 -17.20 11.86 -4.02
N HIS A 444 -18.19 12.32 -3.26
CA HIS A 444 -18.29 13.69 -2.76
C HIS A 444 -17.09 14.07 -1.88
N ARG A 445 -16.71 13.21 -0.91
CA ARG A 445 -15.53 13.43 -0.06
C ARG A 445 -14.23 13.51 -0.87
N LYS A 446 -14.05 12.67 -1.89
CA LYS A 446 -12.88 12.73 -2.78
C LYS A 446 -12.85 14.01 -3.63
N ALA A 447 -14.01 14.46 -4.10
CA ALA A 447 -14.14 15.71 -4.84
C ALA A 447 -13.79 16.91 -3.95
N GLU A 448 -14.36 16.99 -2.75
CA GLU A 448 -14.08 18.04 -1.77
C GLU A 448 -12.61 18.06 -1.34
N HIS A 449 -12.02 16.91 -1.04
CA HIS A 449 -10.58 16.82 -0.73
C HIS A 449 -9.70 17.28 -1.91
N SER A 450 -10.11 16.98 -3.15
CA SER A 450 -9.37 17.44 -4.34
C SER A 450 -9.53 18.95 -4.56
N LYS A 451 -10.72 19.50 -4.31
CA LYS A 451 -10.99 20.95 -4.32
C LYS A 451 -10.15 21.69 -3.27
N GLN A 452 -10.12 21.19 -2.03
CA GLN A 452 -9.28 21.75 -0.96
C GLN A 452 -7.79 21.74 -1.33
N ARG A 453 -7.27 20.64 -1.89
CA ARG A 453 -5.87 20.58 -2.37
C ARG A 453 -5.59 21.59 -3.48
N PHE A 454 -6.55 21.82 -4.38
CA PHE A 454 -6.42 22.79 -5.46
C PHE A 454 -6.42 24.24 -4.93
N GLU A 455 -7.37 24.58 -4.05
CA GLU A 455 -7.46 25.90 -3.41
C GLU A 455 -6.20 26.21 -2.59
N LEU A 456 -5.71 25.28 -1.77
CA LEU A 456 -4.45 25.42 -1.03
C LEU A 456 -3.24 25.57 -1.95
N ARG A 457 -3.26 24.99 -3.16
CA ARG A 457 -2.20 25.20 -4.15
C ARG A 457 -2.29 26.59 -4.78
N GLN A 458 -3.49 27.06 -5.13
CA GLN A 458 -3.67 28.40 -5.69
C GLN A 458 -3.30 29.49 -4.68
N GLU A 459 -3.69 29.34 -3.42
CA GLU A 459 -3.31 30.27 -2.34
C GLU A 459 -1.78 30.36 -2.18
N ARG A 460 -1.08 29.21 -2.22
CA ARG A 460 0.39 29.19 -2.17
C ARG A 460 1.03 29.91 -3.37
N LEU A 461 0.48 29.71 -4.57
CA LEU A 461 0.97 30.39 -5.78
C LEU A 461 0.73 31.91 -5.70
N ARG A 462 -0.47 32.33 -5.28
CA ARG A 462 -0.82 33.75 -5.11
C ARG A 462 0.11 34.43 -4.12
N ARG A 463 0.34 33.83 -2.95
CA ARG A 463 1.30 34.37 -1.95
C ARG A 463 2.72 34.47 -2.49
N ALA A 464 3.17 33.49 -3.27
CA ALA A 464 4.50 33.52 -3.87
C ALA A 464 4.62 34.61 -4.95
N GLU A 465 3.56 34.88 -5.72
CA GLU A 465 3.50 35.98 -6.67
C GLU A 465 3.48 37.34 -5.98
N GLU A 466 2.64 37.51 -4.95
CA GLU A 466 2.60 38.72 -4.12
C GLU A 466 3.96 39.02 -3.47
N GLN A 467 4.64 38.00 -2.93
CA GLN A 467 6.00 38.14 -2.38
C GLN A 467 7.02 38.57 -3.45
N LYS A 468 7.00 37.92 -4.62
CA LYS A 468 7.88 38.31 -5.74
C LYS A 468 7.61 39.73 -6.22
N GLU A 469 6.35 40.17 -6.26
CA GLU A 469 5.99 41.53 -6.64
C GLU A 469 6.44 42.55 -5.59
N ALA A 470 6.24 42.25 -4.30
CA ALA A 470 6.72 43.07 -3.19
C ALA A 470 8.25 43.21 -3.20
N GLU A 471 8.98 42.10 -3.42
CA GLU A 471 10.45 42.12 -3.57
C GLU A 471 10.89 42.96 -4.78
N ARG A 472 10.18 42.87 -5.92
CA ARG A 472 10.44 43.69 -7.11
C ARG A 472 10.23 45.17 -6.81
N LYS A 473 9.11 45.55 -6.17
CA LYS A 473 8.83 46.93 -5.75
C LYS A 473 9.91 47.44 -4.78
N ALA A 474 10.25 46.67 -3.75
CA ALA A 474 11.30 47.01 -2.79
C ALA A 474 12.69 47.15 -3.45
N ARG A 475 12.99 46.34 -4.49
CA ARG A 475 14.24 46.48 -5.26
C ARG A 475 14.21 47.74 -6.14
N ALA A 476 13.09 48.05 -6.78
CA ALA A 476 12.92 49.26 -7.58
C ALA A 476 13.04 50.53 -6.71
N GLU A 477 12.42 50.55 -5.53
CA GLU A 477 12.54 51.66 -4.57
C GLU A 477 13.97 51.83 -4.06
N ARG A 478 14.67 50.73 -3.72
CA ARG A 478 16.09 50.78 -3.34
C ARG A 478 16.96 51.33 -4.46
N ALA A 479 16.71 50.92 -5.71
CA ALA A 479 17.42 51.45 -6.87
C ALA A 479 17.11 52.93 -7.13
N ALA A 480 15.86 53.36 -6.95
CA ALA A 480 15.46 54.76 -7.08
C ALA A 480 16.09 55.64 -6.00
N ARG A 481 16.12 55.18 -4.73
CA ARG A 481 16.82 55.86 -3.63
C ARG A 481 18.33 55.96 -3.88
N ALA A 482 18.96 54.90 -4.39
CA ALA A 482 20.38 54.93 -4.74
C ALA A 482 20.68 55.92 -5.87
N LYS A 483 19.82 56.00 -6.90
CA LYS A 483 19.95 57.01 -7.97
C LYS A 483 19.71 58.44 -7.46
N ALA A 484 18.78 58.64 -6.54
CA ALA A 484 18.54 59.95 -5.93
C ALA A 484 19.73 60.39 -5.06
N ALA A 485 20.36 59.47 -4.32
CA ALA A 485 21.58 59.73 -3.56
C ALA A 485 22.75 60.08 -4.48
N GLN A 486 22.95 59.34 -5.58
CA GLN A 486 23.98 59.64 -6.60
C GLN A 486 23.74 60.99 -7.30
N ALA A 487 22.49 61.41 -7.49
CA ALA A 487 22.17 62.72 -8.06
C ALA A 487 22.38 63.87 -7.06
N GLN A 488 22.30 63.61 -5.74
CA GLN A 488 22.62 64.58 -4.70
C GLN A 488 24.14 64.73 -4.51
N ASP A 489 24.92 63.65 -4.68
CA ASP A 489 26.39 63.70 -4.69
C ASP A 489 26.98 64.38 -5.94
N ALA A 490 26.22 64.48 -7.04
CA ALA A 490 26.65 65.16 -8.26
C ALA A 490 26.48 66.69 -8.25
N ASN A 491 25.86 67.27 -7.21
CA ASN A 491 25.54 68.70 -7.13
C ASN A 491 26.37 69.48 -6.08
N ALA A 492 27.44 68.89 -5.55
CA ALA A 492 28.46 69.56 -4.77
C ALA A 492 29.82 69.43 -5.49
N GLY A 493 30.19 70.44 -6.28
CA GLY A 493 31.47 70.48 -7.00
C GLY A 493 32.63 71.01 -6.15
N ASP A 494 33.85 70.51 -6.37
CA ASP A 494 34.96 71.24 -7.04
C ASP A 494 36.20 70.32 -7.26
N SER A 495 36.97 70.56 -8.32
CA SER A 495 38.22 69.86 -8.76
C SER A 495 39.48 70.45 -8.06
N PRO A 496 40.77 70.02 -8.26
CA PRO A 496 41.36 69.12 -9.28
C PRO A 496 42.49 68.15 -8.82
N ALA A 497 42.95 67.34 -9.78
CA ALA A 497 44.27 66.71 -9.90
C ALA A 497 44.74 65.70 -8.83
N SER A 498 44.69 64.41 -9.16
CA SER A 498 45.77 63.46 -8.79
C SER A 498 45.77 62.20 -9.67
N VAL A 499 46.87 62.06 -10.41
CA VAL A 499 47.58 60.81 -10.76
C VAL A 499 46.75 59.72 -11.45
N GLU A 500 46.83 59.70 -12.79
CA GLU A 500 46.67 58.48 -13.57
C GLU A 500 47.72 57.46 -13.14
N ALA A 501 47.28 56.45 -12.40
CA ALA A 501 47.99 55.19 -12.22
C ALA A 501 47.30 54.14 -13.13
N PRO A 502 48.04 53.44 -14.01
CA PRO A 502 47.45 52.50 -14.95
C PRO A 502 46.96 51.26 -14.19
N LYS A 503 45.64 51.03 -14.16
CA LYS A 503 45.10 49.73 -13.78
C LYS A 503 45.21 48.79 -14.99
N ALA A 504 46.16 47.88 -14.88
CA ALA A 504 46.32 46.76 -15.78
C ALA A 504 45.02 45.94 -15.92
N GLY A 505 44.60 45.67 -17.16
CA GLY A 505 43.78 44.50 -17.50
C GLY A 505 42.29 44.70 -17.80
N GLY A 506 41.81 45.88 -18.22
CA GLY A 506 40.40 46.08 -18.60
C GLY A 506 40.23 46.83 -19.93
N LEU A 507 39.26 46.40 -20.75
CA LEU A 507 38.86 47.04 -22.03
C LEU A 507 38.66 48.56 -21.87
N SER A 508 39.12 49.35 -22.85
CA SER A 508 38.87 50.81 -22.91
C SER A 508 37.36 51.10 -22.98
N ASP A 509 36.94 52.30 -22.56
CA ASP A 509 35.51 52.66 -22.61
C ASP A 509 34.96 52.71 -24.05
N MET A 510 35.83 52.92 -25.05
CA MET A 510 35.50 52.77 -26.46
C MET A 510 35.26 51.29 -26.83
N GLN A 511 36.12 50.38 -26.38
CA GLN A 511 35.98 48.95 -26.60
C GLN A 511 34.73 48.38 -25.89
N LYS A 512 34.33 48.91 -24.72
CA LYS A 512 33.08 48.53 -24.06
C LYS A 512 31.85 48.96 -24.85
N LYS A 513 31.85 50.17 -25.42
CA LYS A 513 30.74 50.66 -26.28
C LYS A 513 30.59 49.80 -27.53
N LEU A 514 31.69 49.55 -28.26
CA LEU A 514 31.68 48.71 -29.46
C LEU A 514 31.25 47.26 -29.16
N LYS A 515 31.61 46.73 -27.98
CA LYS A 515 31.16 45.41 -27.53
C LYS A 515 29.66 45.34 -27.25
N ILE A 516 29.09 46.40 -26.67
CA ILE A 516 27.64 46.50 -26.46
C ILE A 516 26.92 46.62 -27.81
N GLU A 517 27.44 47.43 -28.72
CA GLU A 517 26.88 47.65 -30.05
C GLU A 517 26.87 46.37 -30.90
N ALA A 518 28.01 45.64 -30.94
CA ALA A 518 28.09 44.34 -31.61
C ALA A 518 27.14 43.30 -30.99
N SER A 519 27.02 43.28 -29.65
CA SER A 519 26.10 42.36 -28.96
C SER A 519 24.63 42.68 -29.27
N MET A 520 24.26 43.97 -29.30
CA MET A 520 22.90 44.40 -29.63
C MET A 520 22.54 44.11 -31.09
N ALA A 521 23.47 44.32 -32.03
CA ALA A 521 23.28 44.01 -33.43
C ALA A 521 23.09 42.48 -33.66
N GLN A 522 23.86 41.63 -32.97
CA GLN A 522 23.70 40.17 -33.04
C GLN A 522 22.37 39.68 -32.44
N VAL A 523 21.88 40.31 -31.36
CA VAL A 523 20.57 39.97 -30.76
C VAL A 523 19.43 40.39 -31.69
N ALA A 524 19.53 41.55 -32.33
CA ALA A 524 18.56 42.02 -33.32
C ALA A 524 18.49 41.07 -34.54
N LEU A 525 19.64 40.64 -35.06
CA LEU A 525 19.74 39.66 -36.15
C LEU A 525 19.07 38.32 -35.77
N LYS A 526 19.43 37.73 -34.63
CA LYS A 526 18.84 36.45 -34.18
C LYS A 526 17.32 36.53 -33.98
N LYS A 527 16.81 37.69 -33.56
CA LYS A 527 15.36 37.91 -33.41
C LYS A 527 14.67 37.93 -34.77
N ALA A 528 15.27 38.63 -35.74
CA ALA A 528 14.74 38.69 -37.11
C ALA A 528 14.83 37.33 -37.84
N GLU A 529 15.92 36.59 -37.68
CA GLU A 529 16.07 35.22 -38.23
C GLU A 529 15.02 34.26 -37.67
N LYS A 530 14.73 34.35 -36.37
CA LYS A 530 13.67 33.55 -35.74
C LYS A 530 12.27 33.93 -36.26
N GLN A 531 12.03 35.22 -36.50
CA GLN A 531 10.77 35.69 -37.08
C GLN A 531 10.63 35.25 -38.56
N LEU A 532 11.71 35.28 -39.34
CA LEU A 532 11.74 34.77 -40.71
C LEU A 532 11.47 33.26 -40.77
N ALA A 533 12.00 32.49 -39.82
CA ALA A 533 11.71 31.06 -39.68
C ALA A 533 10.24 30.76 -39.34
N THR A 534 9.50 31.74 -38.80
CA THR A 534 8.09 31.59 -38.45
C THR A 534 7.18 32.16 -39.55
N HIS A 535 7.62 33.21 -40.25
CA HIS A 535 6.87 33.94 -41.26
C HIS A 535 7.79 34.27 -42.44
N ALA A 536 7.72 33.46 -43.50
CA ALA A 536 8.53 33.61 -44.70
C ALA A 536 7.97 34.70 -45.65
N THR A 537 8.13 35.97 -45.29
CA THR A 537 7.78 37.11 -46.16
C THR A 537 9.03 37.76 -46.77
N ALA A 538 8.90 38.29 -47.99
CA ALA A 538 10.00 38.95 -48.70
C ALA A 538 10.56 40.17 -47.94
N GLU A 539 9.70 40.86 -47.17
CA GLU A 539 10.08 42.00 -46.31
C GLU A 539 10.97 41.56 -45.14
N LEU A 540 10.64 40.45 -44.46
CA LEU A 540 11.49 39.92 -43.40
C LEU A 540 12.83 39.40 -43.96
N GLN A 541 12.82 38.88 -45.18
CA GLN A 541 14.02 38.38 -45.85
C GLN A 541 15.00 39.52 -46.18
N ALA A 542 14.47 40.66 -46.65
CA ALA A 542 15.24 41.89 -46.80
C ALA A 542 15.76 42.43 -45.45
N GLN A 543 14.92 42.41 -44.41
CA GLN A 543 15.29 42.88 -43.07
C GLN A 543 16.39 42.02 -42.41
N VAL A 544 16.36 40.70 -42.58
CA VAL A 544 17.44 39.81 -42.11
C VAL A 544 18.74 40.09 -42.85
N THR A 545 18.68 40.37 -44.15
CA THR A 545 19.87 40.69 -44.95
C THR A 545 20.52 42.00 -44.50
N GLU A 546 19.73 43.03 -44.22
CA GLU A 546 20.20 44.32 -43.69
C GLU A 546 20.76 44.20 -42.26
N LEU A 547 20.09 43.46 -41.38
CA LEU A 547 20.58 43.23 -40.02
C LEU A 547 21.85 42.39 -39.99
N ARG A 548 22.05 41.49 -40.97
CA ARG A 548 23.26 40.68 -41.09
C ARG A 548 24.45 41.54 -41.49
N SER A 549 24.30 42.45 -42.44
CA SER A 549 25.36 43.38 -42.81
C SER A 549 25.71 44.35 -41.67
N ALA A 550 24.70 44.83 -40.92
CA ALA A 550 24.91 45.67 -39.74
C ALA A 550 25.64 44.94 -38.60
N ALA A 551 25.28 43.67 -38.33
CA ALA A 551 25.96 42.85 -37.33
C ALA A 551 27.43 42.56 -37.70
N GLU A 552 27.70 42.29 -38.99
CA GLU A 552 29.07 42.12 -39.48
C GLU A 552 29.90 43.40 -39.37
N ALA A 553 29.31 44.56 -39.72
CA ALA A 553 29.99 45.84 -39.61
C ALA A 553 30.35 46.19 -38.15
N ALA A 554 29.41 45.97 -37.22
CA ALA A 554 29.64 46.18 -35.79
C ALA A 554 30.69 45.21 -35.22
N GLN A 555 30.70 43.96 -35.67
CA GLN A 555 31.71 42.97 -35.27
C GLN A 555 33.10 43.33 -35.81
N ARG A 556 33.22 43.74 -37.07
CA ARG A 556 34.50 44.20 -37.65
C ARG A 556 35.05 45.43 -36.93
N ALA A 557 34.18 46.37 -36.52
CA ALA A 557 34.58 47.54 -35.74
C ALA A 557 35.11 47.16 -34.35
N LEU A 558 34.49 46.16 -33.70
CA LEU A 558 34.98 45.60 -32.44
C LEU A 558 36.33 44.88 -32.63
N ASP A 559 36.46 44.04 -33.65
CA ASP A 559 37.68 43.27 -33.90
C ASP A 559 38.87 44.20 -34.25
N ALA A 560 38.64 45.24 -35.05
CA ALA A 560 39.63 46.28 -35.32
C ALA A 560 40.07 47.02 -34.05
N ALA A 561 39.13 47.36 -33.17
CA ALA A 561 39.43 48.01 -31.89
C ALA A 561 40.09 47.07 -30.86
N MET A 562 39.94 45.75 -31.01
CA MET A 562 40.62 44.74 -30.20
C MET A 562 42.03 44.40 -30.71
N ALA A 563 42.34 44.69 -31.98
CA ALA A 563 43.65 44.45 -32.59
C ALA A 563 44.73 45.49 -32.24
N GLU A 564 44.38 46.68 -31.74
CA GLU A 564 45.31 47.78 -31.44
C GLU A 564 46.01 47.70 -30.06
N THR A 565 46.15 46.53 -29.43
CA THR A 565 46.86 46.42 -28.13
C THR A 565 48.22 45.71 -28.26
N PRO A 566 49.37 46.36 -27.93
CA PRO A 566 50.66 45.69 -27.92
C PRO A 566 50.84 44.79 -26.69
N ALA A 567 51.44 43.62 -26.91
CA ALA A 567 51.67 42.60 -25.89
C ALA A 567 52.72 43.03 -24.84
N PRO A 568 52.45 42.93 -23.53
CA PRO A 568 53.48 43.04 -22.50
C PRO A 568 54.08 41.68 -22.12
N ALA A 569 55.37 41.73 -21.82
CA ALA A 569 56.25 40.64 -21.45
C ALA A 569 55.91 39.99 -20.10
N ALA A 570 56.33 38.72 -19.98
CA ALA A 570 56.17 37.86 -18.82
C ALA A 570 57.07 38.25 -17.63
N ALA A 571 56.47 38.28 -16.43
CA ALA A 571 57.09 38.07 -15.12
C ALA A 571 55.98 37.74 -14.09
N PRO A 572 56.27 37.03 -12.98
CA PRO A 572 55.43 35.93 -12.49
C PRO A 572 54.52 36.26 -11.29
N ALA A 573 53.68 35.28 -10.95
CA ALA A 573 52.85 35.11 -9.75
C ALA A 573 51.43 35.71 -9.77
N ALA A 574 50.46 34.88 -10.19
CA ALA A 574 49.08 34.85 -9.68
C ALA A 574 48.36 33.56 -10.15
N ASP A 575 48.83 32.39 -9.68
CA ASP A 575 48.38 31.07 -10.19
C ASP A 575 46.88 30.79 -10.01
N ASP A 576 46.18 31.50 -9.11
CA ASP A 576 44.77 31.22 -8.84
C ASP A 576 43.79 32.00 -9.75
N ALA A 577 44.20 33.14 -10.31
CA ALA A 577 43.35 33.94 -11.20
C ALA A 577 43.38 33.44 -12.67
N ALA A 578 44.55 32.98 -13.13
CA ALA A 578 44.73 32.41 -14.46
C ALA A 578 43.99 31.07 -14.60
N ALA A 579 44.11 30.18 -13.60
CA ALA A 579 43.37 28.92 -13.55
C ALA A 579 41.84 29.13 -13.50
N LYS A 580 41.36 30.14 -12.77
CA LYS A 580 39.93 30.50 -12.75
C LYS A 580 39.43 31.00 -14.10
N LYS A 581 40.22 31.80 -14.81
CA LYS A 581 39.85 32.30 -16.15
C LYS A 581 39.78 31.17 -17.18
N LEU A 582 40.78 30.29 -17.20
CA LEU A 582 40.83 29.09 -18.05
C LEU A 582 39.68 28.11 -17.75
N LYS A 583 39.30 27.97 -16.47
CA LYS A 583 38.15 27.14 -16.06
C LYS A 583 36.80 27.70 -16.53
N ILE A 584 36.64 29.03 -16.54
CA ILE A 584 35.44 29.69 -17.06
C ILE A 584 35.38 29.54 -18.59
N GLU A 585 36.51 29.69 -19.27
CA GLU A 585 36.63 29.53 -20.72
C GLU A 585 36.26 28.11 -21.19
N ALA A 586 36.81 27.07 -20.55
CA ALA A 586 36.45 25.69 -20.82
C ALA A 586 34.96 25.40 -20.56
N ALA A 587 34.36 26.01 -19.53
CA ALA A 587 32.94 25.85 -19.24
C ALA A 587 32.03 26.52 -20.28
N MET A 588 32.44 27.67 -20.84
CA MET A 588 31.71 28.35 -21.92
C MET A 588 31.78 27.56 -23.23
N LEU A 589 32.96 27.03 -23.58
CA LEU A 589 33.14 26.19 -24.77
C LEU A 589 32.30 24.91 -24.70
N LYS A 590 32.26 24.23 -23.53
CA LYS A 590 31.35 23.08 -23.30
C LYS A 590 29.88 23.43 -23.48
N ALA A 591 29.45 24.62 -23.05
CA ALA A 591 28.07 25.06 -23.20
C ALA A 591 27.71 25.38 -24.67
N GLN A 592 28.65 25.90 -25.45
CA GLN A 592 28.46 26.18 -26.88
C GLN A 592 28.41 24.89 -27.72
N ILE A 593 29.32 23.93 -27.46
CA ILE A 593 29.32 22.61 -28.10
C ILE A 593 27.99 21.89 -27.86
N ARG A 594 27.54 21.81 -26.60
CA ARG A 594 26.29 21.14 -26.23
C ARG A 594 25.02 21.77 -26.84
N LYS A 595 25.12 23.01 -27.32
CA LYS A 595 24.02 23.70 -28.02
C LYS A 595 23.96 23.29 -29.48
N LEU A 596 25.12 23.10 -30.13
CA LEU A 596 25.23 22.64 -31.51
C LEU A 596 24.93 21.13 -31.62
N GLU A 597 25.34 20.31 -30.65
CA GLU A 597 25.05 18.87 -30.59
C GLU A 597 23.56 18.53 -30.40
N LYS A 598 22.73 19.52 -30.06
CA LYS A 598 21.28 19.36 -29.87
C LYS A 598 20.46 19.57 -31.14
N LEU A 599 21.10 19.94 -32.25
CA LEU A 599 20.45 20.08 -33.54
C LEU A 599 20.39 18.70 -34.22
N GLU A 600 19.20 18.27 -34.63
CA GLU A 600 18.99 16.91 -35.19
C GLU A 600 19.61 16.73 -36.58
N THR A 601 19.88 17.82 -37.32
CA THR A 601 20.57 17.82 -38.62
C THR A 601 21.40 19.11 -38.81
N PRO A 602 22.66 19.15 -38.33
CA PRO A 602 23.53 20.31 -38.53
C PRO A 602 24.09 20.34 -39.97
N ASP A 603 24.10 21.53 -40.58
CA ASP A 603 24.69 21.78 -41.90
C ASP A 603 26.24 21.72 -41.87
N ASP A 604 26.87 21.70 -43.05
CA ASP A 604 28.33 21.52 -43.18
C ASP A 604 29.13 22.63 -42.46
N ASP A 605 28.61 23.86 -42.45
CA ASP A 605 29.22 24.98 -41.73
C ASP A 605 29.12 24.81 -40.21
N GLN A 606 27.99 24.32 -39.71
CA GLN A 606 27.79 23.99 -38.29
C GLN A 606 28.62 22.79 -37.83
N GLN A 607 28.85 21.81 -38.71
CA GLN A 607 29.76 20.70 -38.42
C GLN A 607 31.22 21.17 -38.36
N ALA A 608 31.64 22.07 -39.26
CA ALA A 608 32.97 22.68 -39.21
C ALA A 608 33.15 23.55 -37.95
N GLU A 609 32.12 24.29 -37.52
CA GLU A 609 32.16 25.07 -36.29
C GLU A 609 32.21 24.19 -35.04
N LEU A 610 31.47 23.07 -35.01
CA LEU A 610 31.54 22.07 -33.94
C LEU A 610 32.95 21.50 -33.79
N ALA A 611 33.59 21.12 -34.90
CA ALA A 611 34.95 20.59 -34.91
C ALA A 611 35.96 21.62 -34.38
N ARG A 612 35.83 22.89 -34.79
CA ARG A 612 36.67 23.99 -34.31
C ARG A 612 36.49 24.24 -32.82
N LEU A 613 35.25 24.22 -32.31
CA LEU A 613 34.97 24.42 -30.89
C LEU A 613 35.48 23.27 -30.03
N ARG A 614 35.41 22.01 -30.51
CA ARG A 614 36.00 20.85 -29.85
C ARG A 614 37.52 20.97 -29.73
N GLN A 615 38.19 21.42 -30.80
CA GLN A 615 39.62 21.69 -30.78
C GLN A 615 40.00 22.79 -29.76
N GLN A 616 39.26 23.90 -29.75
CA GLN A 616 39.49 24.99 -28.78
C GLN A 616 39.26 24.56 -27.34
N LEU A 617 38.28 23.69 -27.08
CA LEU A 617 38.06 23.13 -25.75
C LEU A 617 39.24 22.26 -25.31
N HIS A 618 39.78 21.44 -26.23
CA HIS A 618 40.93 20.59 -25.93
C HIS A 618 42.16 21.43 -25.53
N GLU A 619 42.46 22.49 -26.29
CA GLU A 619 43.56 23.41 -26.01
C GLU A 619 43.37 24.14 -24.66
N ALA A 620 42.14 24.59 -24.37
CA ALA A 620 41.82 25.26 -23.11
C ALA A 620 41.91 24.32 -21.89
N GLU A 621 41.50 23.05 -22.03
CA GLU A 621 41.63 22.04 -20.97
C GLU A 621 43.09 21.66 -20.70
N GLN A 622 43.92 21.58 -21.75
CA GLN A 622 45.36 21.35 -21.60
C GLN A 622 46.04 22.53 -20.89
N ALA A 623 45.71 23.76 -21.27
CA ALA A 623 46.24 24.96 -20.60
C ALA A 623 45.81 25.04 -19.13
N LEU A 624 44.57 24.64 -18.81
CA LEU A 624 44.08 24.57 -17.43
C LEU A 624 44.82 23.51 -16.60
N ALA A 625 45.09 22.33 -17.18
CA ALA A 625 45.84 21.27 -16.52
C ALA A 625 47.30 21.66 -16.25
N ALA A 626 47.92 22.37 -17.20
CA ALA A 626 49.27 22.92 -17.03
C ALA A 626 49.31 24.02 -15.94
N ALA A 627 48.29 24.87 -15.86
CA ALA A 627 48.20 25.91 -14.82
C ALA A 627 47.93 25.33 -13.41
N GLN A 628 47.17 24.24 -13.31
CA GLN A 628 46.88 23.58 -12.03
C GLN A 628 48.06 22.80 -11.44
N SER A 629 49.01 22.38 -12.28
CA SER A 629 50.20 21.63 -11.87
C SER A 629 51.38 22.52 -11.43
N ALA A 630 51.29 23.85 -11.59
CA ALA A 630 52.36 24.80 -11.28
C ALA A 630 52.26 25.52 -9.90
N ALA A 631 51.20 25.31 -9.12
CA ALA A 631 50.99 26.03 -7.84
C ALA A 631 51.76 25.39 -6.65
N PRO A 632 52.50 26.15 -5.82
CA PRO A 632 53.22 25.61 -4.65
C PRO A 632 52.29 25.36 -3.46
N THR A 633 52.47 24.23 -2.78
CA THR A 633 51.73 23.81 -1.59
C THR A 633 52.15 24.56 -0.32
N ALA A 634 51.23 25.36 0.24
CA ALA A 634 51.33 25.94 1.58
C ALA A 634 50.74 24.99 2.66
N PRO A 635 51.22 25.04 3.92
CA PRO A 635 51.04 23.96 4.89
C PRO A 635 49.63 23.92 5.50
N ALA A 636 49.06 22.72 5.56
CA ALA A 636 47.71 22.45 6.05
C ALA A 636 47.63 22.43 7.59
N LYS A 637 46.60 23.11 8.13
CA LYS A 637 46.03 22.83 9.46
C LYS A 637 45.41 21.42 9.47
N PRO A 638 45.32 20.74 10.64
CA PRO A 638 44.97 19.33 10.69
C PRO A 638 43.49 19.14 10.35
N ALA A 639 43.24 18.48 9.21
CA ALA A 639 41.92 18.29 8.61
C ALA A 639 41.69 16.81 8.24
N GLY A 640 41.88 15.88 9.18
CA GLY A 640 41.63 14.45 8.91
C GLY A 640 40.18 14.18 8.49
N ASP A 641 39.23 14.94 9.05
CA ASP A 641 37.80 14.70 8.85
C ASP A 641 37.22 15.44 7.62
N GLU A 642 37.82 16.57 7.23
CA GLU A 642 37.40 17.34 6.04
C GLU A 642 37.99 16.76 4.74
N ALA A 643 39.24 16.25 4.80
CA ALA A 643 39.89 15.58 3.68
C ALA A 643 39.16 14.27 3.30
N LEU A 644 38.78 13.48 4.31
CA LEU A 644 37.99 12.27 4.11
C LEU A 644 36.60 12.56 3.52
N LYS A 645 35.94 13.64 3.97
CA LYS A 645 34.63 14.05 3.44
C LYS A 645 34.74 14.54 1.99
N LYS A 646 35.77 15.31 1.64
CA LYS A 646 36.01 15.75 0.25
C LYS A 646 36.29 14.57 -0.68
N ALA A 647 37.16 13.65 -0.28
CA ALA A 647 37.48 12.45 -1.08
C ALA A 647 36.25 11.54 -1.29
N LYS A 648 35.37 11.40 -0.28
CA LYS A 648 34.11 10.63 -0.43
C LYS A 648 33.15 11.28 -1.41
N ILE A 649 33.00 12.60 -1.36
CA ILE A 649 32.11 13.35 -2.25
C ILE A 649 32.61 13.28 -3.69
N GLU A 650 33.91 13.41 -3.90
CA GLU A 650 34.54 13.38 -5.22
C GLU A 650 34.39 12.00 -5.90
N ALA A 651 34.68 10.91 -5.18
CA ALA A 651 34.47 9.55 -5.69
C ALA A 651 32.98 9.26 -5.99
N ALA A 652 32.05 9.78 -5.18
CA ALA A 652 30.62 9.62 -5.41
C ALA A 652 30.12 10.39 -6.65
N MET A 653 30.63 11.59 -6.89
CA MET A 653 30.28 12.38 -8.09
C MET A 653 30.82 11.74 -9.37
N LEU A 654 32.06 11.24 -9.36
CA LEU A 654 32.66 10.54 -10.50
C LEU A 654 31.89 9.25 -10.84
N LYS A 655 31.48 8.47 -9.82
CA LYS A 655 30.60 7.29 -10.02
C LYS A 655 29.25 7.65 -10.65
N ALA A 656 28.66 8.78 -10.24
CA ALA A 656 27.38 9.23 -10.79
C ALA A 656 27.52 9.70 -12.25
N GLN A 657 28.63 10.34 -12.61
CA GLN A 657 28.92 10.78 -13.97
C GLN A 657 29.19 9.60 -14.92
N ILE A 658 29.97 8.60 -14.48
CA ILE A 658 30.21 7.35 -15.22
C ILE A 658 28.88 6.61 -15.46
N ARG A 659 28.06 6.44 -14.41
CA ARG A 659 26.77 5.73 -14.53
C ARG A 659 25.78 6.42 -15.48
N LYS A 660 25.97 7.72 -15.73
CA LYS A 660 25.14 8.49 -16.68
C LYS A 660 25.57 8.24 -18.12
N LEU A 661 26.88 8.12 -18.38
CA LEU A 661 27.44 7.82 -19.69
C LEU A 661 27.26 6.33 -20.06
N GLU A 662 27.37 5.42 -19.09
CA GLU A 662 27.15 3.97 -19.29
C GLU A 662 25.68 3.59 -19.58
N LYS A 663 24.74 4.53 -19.41
CA LYS A 663 23.31 4.33 -19.72
C LYS A 663 22.95 4.68 -21.17
N LEU A 664 23.89 5.20 -21.96
CA LEU A 664 23.67 5.46 -23.38
C LEU A 664 23.88 4.15 -24.16
N GLU A 665 22.92 3.81 -25.02
CA GLU A 665 22.91 2.51 -25.73
C GLU A 665 23.95 2.44 -26.88
N ALA A 666 24.45 3.58 -27.35
CA ALA A 666 25.53 3.67 -28.34
C ALA A 666 26.35 4.97 -28.15
N PRO A 667 27.35 4.99 -27.25
CA PRO A 667 28.22 6.15 -27.05
C PRO A 667 29.20 6.32 -28.21
N ASP A 668 29.32 7.54 -28.72
CA ASP A 668 30.31 7.91 -29.75
C ASP A 668 31.76 7.83 -29.21
N ASP A 669 32.75 7.88 -30.10
CA ASP A 669 34.16 7.69 -29.74
C ASP A 669 34.66 8.73 -28.73
N ASP A 670 34.13 9.97 -28.79
CA ASP A 670 34.43 11.04 -27.84
C ASP A 670 33.85 10.71 -26.45
N GLN A 671 32.63 10.17 -26.38
CA GLN A 671 31.98 9.71 -25.16
C GLN A 671 32.64 8.47 -24.57
N GLN A 672 33.18 7.57 -25.41
CA GLN A 672 33.97 6.42 -24.95
C GLN A 672 35.31 6.87 -24.37
N ALA A 673 35.98 7.85 -24.99
CA ALA A 673 37.20 8.45 -24.47
C ALA A 673 36.96 9.19 -23.14
N GLU A 674 35.85 9.93 -23.02
CA GLU A 674 35.49 10.60 -21.77
C GLU A 674 35.10 9.59 -20.67
N LEU A 675 34.42 8.50 -21.01
CA LEU A 675 34.15 7.41 -20.08
C LEU A 675 35.45 6.76 -19.56
N ALA A 676 36.44 6.54 -20.43
CA ALA A 676 37.75 6.02 -20.05
C ALA A 676 38.49 7.00 -19.12
N ARG A 677 38.49 8.30 -19.45
CA ARG A 677 39.10 9.34 -18.60
C ARG A 677 38.42 9.44 -17.24
N LEU A 678 37.10 9.41 -17.18
CA LEU A 678 36.34 9.44 -15.92
C LEU A 678 36.59 8.19 -15.07
N ARG A 679 36.75 7.02 -15.68
CA ARG A 679 37.13 5.78 -14.97
C ARG A 679 38.54 5.88 -14.38
N GLN A 680 39.49 6.48 -15.10
CA GLN A 680 40.83 6.73 -14.58
C GLN A 680 40.80 7.72 -13.41
N GLN A 681 40.07 8.83 -13.53
CA GLN A 681 39.90 9.81 -12.46
C GLN A 681 39.21 9.21 -11.23
N LEU A 682 38.25 8.31 -11.43
CA LEU A 682 37.63 7.60 -10.32
C LEU A 682 38.64 6.71 -9.60
N HIS A 683 39.52 6.02 -10.33
CA HIS A 683 40.55 5.18 -9.73
C HIS A 683 41.51 6.00 -8.86
N GLU A 684 41.96 7.15 -9.36
CA GLU A 684 42.83 8.08 -8.62
C GLU A 684 42.11 8.65 -7.38
N ALA A 685 40.84 9.02 -7.50
CA ALA A 685 40.03 9.52 -6.39
C ALA A 685 39.75 8.44 -5.32
N GLU A 686 39.57 7.18 -5.74
CA GLU A 686 39.41 6.05 -4.81
C GLU A 686 40.72 5.71 -4.07
N GLN A 687 41.87 5.83 -4.74
CA GLN A 687 43.18 5.72 -4.09
C GLN A 687 43.40 6.86 -3.07
N ALA A 688 43.07 8.09 -3.42
CA ALA A 688 43.13 9.23 -2.50
C ALA A 688 42.18 9.07 -1.30
N LEU A 689 40.98 8.51 -1.53
CA LEU A 689 40.03 8.17 -0.47
C LEU A 689 40.57 7.10 0.48
N ALA A 690 41.18 6.03 -0.04
CA ALA A 690 41.80 4.98 0.76
C ALA A 690 42.93 5.56 1.62
N THR A 691 43.79 6.38 1.04
CA THR A 691 44.90 7.04 1.74
C THR A 691 44.40 8.00 2.84
N ALA A 692 43.30 8.71 2.60
CA ALA A 692 42.67 9.60 3.58
C ALA A 692 41.91 8.84 4.69
N GLN A 693 41.45 7.62 4.42
CA GLN A 693 40.86 6.72 5.42
C GLN A 693 41.91 6.17 6.38
N ASP A 694 43.11 5.85 5.87
CA ASP A 694 44.22 5.33 6.69
C ASP A 694 44.88 6.41 7.57
N ALA A 695 44.78 7.69 7.20
CA ALA A 695 45.35 8.82 7.96
C ALA A 695 44.47 9.38 9.10
N ALA A 696 43.26 8.84 9.32
CA ALA A 696 42.34 9.30 10.36
C ALA A 696 42.62 8.63 11.74
N PRO A 697 42.64 9.37 12.88
CA PRO A 697 42.88 8.77 14.18
C PRO A 697 41.75 7.82 14.60
N THR A 698 42.14 6.65 15.10
CA THR A 698 41.28 5.53 15.48
C THR A 698 40.48 5.80 16.77
N ALA A 699 39.15 5.78 16.65
CA ALA A 699 38.19 5.67 17.75
C ALA A 699 37.84 4.17 18.00
N PRO A 700 37.30 3.78 19.17
CA PRO A 700 37.40 2.41 19.68
C PRO A 700 36.65 1.36 18.85
N ALA A 701 37.22 0.16 18.83
CA ALA A 701 36.99 -0.93 17.90
C ALA A 701 35.55 -1.50 17.88
N LYS A 702 35.05 -1.72 16.66
CA LYS A 702 33.94 -2.66 16.36
C LYS A 702 34.51 -4.05 16.04
N PRO A 703 33.75 -5.14 16.25
CA PRO A 703 34.24 -6.51 16.10
C PRO A 703 34.68 -6.80 14.66
N ALA A 704 35.85 -7.42 14.50
CA ALA A 704 36.56 -7.58 13.22
C ALA A 704 35.87 -8.50 12.17
N GLY A 705 34.87 -9.30 12.55
CA GLY A 705 34.23 -10.26 11.63
C GLY A 705 33.21 -9.66 10.65
N ASP A 706 32.58 -8.53 10.98
CA ASP A 706 31.46 -7.98 10.19
C ASP A 706 31.92 -7.20 8.94
N GLU A 707 33.13 -6.65 8.96
CA GLU A 707 33.75 -5.96 7.80
C GLU A 707 34.21 -6.95 6.72
N ALA A 708 34.84 -8.06 7.14
CA ALA A 708 35.27 -9.12 6.22
C ALA A 708 34.08 -9.79 5.53
N LEU A 709 33.01 -10.09 6.29
CA LEU A 709 31.77 -10.62 5.74
C LEU A 709 31.12 -9.67 4.74
N LYS A 710 31.10 -8.36 5.03
CA LYS A 710 30.57 -7.36 4.10
C LYS A 710 31.38 -7.26 2.81
N LYS A 711 32.72 -7.26 2.91
CA LYS A 711 33.60 -7.23 1.73
C LYS A 711 33.38 -8.45 0.84
N ALA A 712 33.32 -9.65 1.43
CA ALA A 712 33.07 -10.88 0.68
C ALA A 712 31.68 -10.91 0.01
N LYS A 713 30.63 -10.37 0.66
CA LYS A 713 29.29 -10.24 0.05
C LYS A 713 29.26 -9.29 -1.13
N ILE A 714 29.99 -8.17 -1.04
CA ILE A 714 30.09 -7.19 -2.12
C ILE A 714 30.87 -7.78 -3.30
N GLU A 715 31.96 -8.47 -3.03
CA GLU A 715 32.81 -9.09 -4.04
C GLU A 715 32.08 -10.20 -4.80
N LEU A 716 31.31 -11.04 -4.10
CA LEU A 716 30.45 -12.04 -4.73
C LEU A 716 29.40 -11.40 -5.67
N ALA A 717 28.76 -10.32 -5.22
CA ALA A 717 27.76 -9.61 -6.03
C ALA A 717 28.38 -8.97 -7.28
N MET A 718 29.59 -8.42 -7.17
CA MET A 718 30.36 -7.87 -8.28
C MET A 718 30.72 -8.95 -9.30
N LYS A 719 31.26 -10.10 -8.87
CA LYS A 719 31.62 -11.21 -9.77
C LYS A 719 30.42 -11.83 -10.46
N ARG A 720 29.27 -11.93 -9.78
CA ARG A 720 27.99 -12.35 -10.41
C ARG A 720 27.53 -11.36 -11.49
N ALA A 721 27.69 -10.06 -11.24
CA ALA A 721 27.31 -9.03 -12.20
C ALA A 721 28.25 -9.01 -13.42
N GLU A 722 29.55 -9.19 -13.21
CA GLU A 722 30.55 -9.31 -14.28
C GLU A 722 30.27 -10.49 -15.19
N LEU A 723 30.04 -11.69 -14.62
CA LEU A 723 29.71 -12.89 -15.41
C LEU A 723 28.41 -12.69 -16.21
N LYS A 724 27.34 -12.22 -15.56
CA LYS A 724 26.05 -11.99 -16.23
C LYS A 724 26.13 -10.93 -17.33
N LYS A 725 27.02 -9.94 -17.18
CA LYS A 725 27.26 -8.92 -18.21
C LYS A 725 28.04 -9.52 -19.39
N ALA A 726 29.05 -10.34 -19.13
CA ALA A 726 29.81 -11.03 -20.17
C ALA A 726 28.95 -12.05 -20.94
N GLU A 727 28.09 -12.81 -20.26
CA GLU A 727 27.11 -13.72 -20.89
C GLU A 727 26.14 -12.96 -21.79
N LYS A 728 25.63 -11.81 -21.35
CA LYS A 728 24.71 -10.99 -22.14
C LYS A 728 25.39 -10.31 -23.32
N ALA A 729 26.70 -10.07 -23.24
CA ALA A 729 27.50 -9.49 -24.31
C ALA A 729 28.00 -10.55 -25.32
N GLY A 730 27.74 -11.84 -25.09
CA GLY A 730 28.19 -12.93 -25.97
C GLY A 730 29.71 -13.12 -25.96
N ALA A 731 30.37 -12.89 -24.82
CA ALA A 731 31.81 -13.09 -24.67
C ALA A 731 32.22 -14.53 -24.97
N GLU A 732 33.46 -14.74 -25.41
CA GLU A 732 33.95 -16.08 -25.77
C GLU A 732 34.00 -17.01 -24.55
N GLU A 733 33.80 -18.31 -24.78
CA GLU A 733 33.65 -19.31 -23.72
C GLU A 733 34.86 -19.33 -22.76
N ALA A 734 36.06 -19.09 -23.27
CA ALA A 734 37.29 -19.02 -22.45
C ALA A 734 37.35 -17.81 -21.50
N GLU A 735 36.58 -16.75 -21.76
CA GLU A 735 36.41 -15.60 -20.86
C GLU A 735 35.28 -15.87 -19.86
N LEU A 736 34.19 -16.49 -20.31
CA LEU A 736 33.09 -16.90 -19.44
C LEU A 736 33.55 -17.91 -18.37
N ASP A 737 34.39 -18.88 -18.76
CA ASP A 737 34.94 -19.87 -17.83
C ASP A 737 35.85 -19.23 -16.77
N ARG A 738 36.71 -18.28 -17.15
CA ARG A 738 37.51 -17.51 -16.18
C ARG A 738 36.65 -16.71 -15.21
N LEU A 739 35.54 -16.15 -15.68
CA LEU A 739 34.60 -15.40 -14.83
C LEU A 739 33.77 -16.31 -13.94
N ARG A 740 33.44 -17.53 -14.38
CA ARG A 740 32.82 -18.58 -13.56
C ARG A 740 33.76 -19.05 -12.46
N ASP A 741 35.03 -19.27 -12.76
CA ASP A 741 36.06 -19.63 -11.77
C ASP A 741 36.27 -18.50 -10.74
N ALA A 742 36.32 -17.25 -11.19
CA ALA A 742 36.43 -16.10 -10.30
C ALA A 742 35.19 -15.93 -9.40
N LEU A 743 34.00 -16.25 -9.92
CA LEU A 743 32.77 -16.28 -9.14
C LEU A 743 32.80 -17.39 -8.09
N ALA A 744 33.24 -18.60 -8.44
CA ALA A 744 33.37 -19.72 -7.53
C ALA A 744 34.37 -19.41 -6.39
N ALA A 745 35.49 -18.76 -6.71
CA ALA A 745 36.46 -18.32 -5.70
C ALA A 745 35.87 -17.27 -4.74
N ALA A 746 35.06 -16.33 -5.24
CA ALA A 746 34.36 -15.36 -4.41
C ALA A 746 33.26 -15.98 -3.54
N GLU A 747 32.57 -17.02 -4.01
CA GLU A 747 31.62 -17.81 -3.20
C GLU A 747 32.34 -18.55 -2.06
N GLN A 748 33.51 -19.14 -2.32
CA GLN A 748 34.33 -19.78 -1.28
C GLN A 748 34.84 -18.78 -0.23
N ALA A 749 35.32 -17.61 -0.66
CA ALA A 749 35.73 -16.54 0.25
C ALA A 749 34.58 -16.01 1.11
N LEU A 750 33.35 -15.95 0.57
CA LEU A 750 32.18 -15.62 1.36
C LEU A 750 31.86 -16.68 2.41
N HIS A 751 31.90 -17.96 2.05
CA HIS A 751 31.66 -19.03 3.01
C HIS A 751 32.71 -19.04 4.15
N ALA A 752 34.00 -18.85 3.82
CA ALA A 752 35.03 -18.73 4.84
C ALA A 752 34.83 -17.50 5.76
N ALA A 753 34.32 -16.38 5.21
CA ALA A 753 33.99 -15.18 5.98
C ALA A 753 32.68 -15.32 6.80
N GLU A 754 31.75 -16.16 6.35
CA GLU A 754 30.53 -16.52 7.09
C GLU A 754 30.86 -17.46 8.25
N ASP A 755 31.75 -18.44 8.07
CA ASP A 755 32.20 -19.38 9.11
C ASP A 755 32.97 -18.69 10.25
N THR A 756 33.66 -17.58 9.94
CA THR A 756 34.34 -16.74 10.94
C THR A 756 33.46 -15.64 11.52
N SER A 757 32.22 -15.49 11.03
CA SER A 757 31.24 -14.52 11.52
C SER A 757 30.35 -15.14 12.60
N ALA A 758 30.04 -14.38 13.66
CA ALA A 758 29.15 -14.83 14.73
C ALA A 758 27.64 -14.88 14.34
N ARG A 759 27.32 -14.86 13.03
CA ARG A 759 25.93 -14.86 12.52
C ARG A 759 25.59 -16.24 11.92
N PRO A 760 24.46 -16.86 12.28
CA PRO A 760 24.07 -18.16 11.73
C PRO A 760 23.78 -18.07 10.22
N ALA A 761 24.27 -19.05 9.44
CA ALA A 761 24.14 -19.09 7.99
C ALA A 761 22.69 -19.31 7.52
N PRO A 762 22.19 -18.58 6.51
CA PRO A 762 20.85 -18.78 5.97
C PRO A 762 20.79 -20.00 5.03
N GLN A 763 19.82 -20.89 5.25
CA GLN A 763 19.54 -22.01 4.35
C GLN A 763 18.87 -21.51 3.06
N LEU A 764 19.56 -21.67 1.92
CA LEU A 764 19.05 -21.34 0.59
C LEU A 764 18.68 -22.60 -0.19
N VAL A 765 17.39 -22.74 -0.52
CA VAL A 765 16.89 -23.75 -1.46
C VAL A 765 16.63 -23.05 -2.81
N ARG A 766 17.36 -23.43 -3.86
CA ARG A 766 17.18 -22.89 -5.21
C ARG A 766 15.98 -23.56 -5.90
N THR A 767 14.95 -22.79 -6.21
CA THR A 767 13.85 -23.18 -7.11
C THR A 767 14.12 -22.65 -8.53
N ALA A 768 14.28 -23.56 -9.49
CA ALA A 768 14.35 -23.21 -10.91
C ALA A 768 12.94 -22.91 -11.45
N LYS A 769 12.76 -21.77 -12.13
CA LYS A 769 11.55 -21.49 -12.93
C LYS A 769 11.83 -21.87 -14.39
N PRO A 770 11.08 -22.79 -15.02
CA PRO A 770 11.16 -23.01 -16.45
C PRO A 770 10.57 -21.80 -17.21
N GLY A 771 11.22 -21.42 -18.31
CA GLY A 771 10.75 -20.34 -19.19
C GLY A 771 9.48 -20.72 -19.94
N VAL A 772 8.66 -19.73 -20.26
CA VAL A 772 7.47 -19.88 -21.12
C VAL A 772 7.94 -20.02 -22.56
N ASP A 773 7.59 -21.13 -23.21
CA ASP A 773 7.84 -21.42 -24.63
C ASP A 773 7.09 -20.41 -25.52
N GLU A 774 7.70 -20.04 -26.65
CA GLU A 774 7.17 -19.17 -27.69
C GLU A 774 5.79 -19.63 -28.21
N ARG A 775 5.58 -20.95 -28.32
CA ARG A 775 4.29 -21.54 -28.70
C ARG A 775 3.19 -21.31 -27.68
N GLN A 776 3.53 -21.37 -26.39
CA GLN A 776 2.58 -21.03 -25.32
C GLN A 776 2.18 -19.55 -25.38
N ARG A 777 3.11 -18.68 -25.79
CA ARG A 777 2.86 -17.25 -25.95
C ARG A 777 1.95 -16.96 -27.14
N GLU A 778 2.12 -17.66 -28.24
CA GLU A 778 1.22 -17.57 -29.42
C GLU A 778 -0.21 -17.97 -29.05
N LEU A 779 -0.39 -19.11 -28.39
CA LEU A 779 -1.72 -19.60 -28.01
C LEU A 779 -2.43 -18.67 -27.03
N LYS A 780 -1.71 -18.12 -26.04
CA LYS A 780 -2.25 -17.09 -25.13
C LYS A 780 -2.62 -15.79 -25.86
N THR A 781 -1.89 -15.46 -26.92
CA THR A 781 -2.17 -14.28 -27.74
C THR A 781 -3.45 -14.49 -28.55
N GLU A 782 -3.63 -15.66 -29.17
CA GLU A 782 -4.85 -15.96 -29.94
C GLU A 782 -6.11 -15.95 -29.06
N VAL A 783 -6.04 -16.52 -27.84
CA VAL A 783 -7.16 -16.43 -26.86
C VAL A 783 -7.50 -14.98 -26.54
N ALA A 784 -6.49 -14.11 -26.37
CA ALA A 784 -6.71 -12.70 -26.08
C ALA A 784 -7.38 -11.95 -27.25
N PHE A 785 -6.97 -12.24 -28.49
CA PHE A 785 -7.58 -11.65 -29.68
C PHE A 785 -9.01 -12.16 -29.92
N ALA A 786 -9.25 -13.47 -29.83
CA ALA A 786 -10.59 -14.05 -29.99
C ALA A 786 -11.58 -13.49 -28.94
N ARG A 787 -11.12 -13.29 -27.70
CA ARG A 787 -11.94 -12.69 -26.63
C ARG A 787 -12.21 -11.20 -26.86
N ALA A 788 -11.25 -10.46 -27.44
CA ALA A 788 -11.42 -9.06 -27.80
C ALA A 788 -12.43 -8.89 -28.95
N ASP A 789 -12.37 -9.74 -29.97
CA ASP A 789 -13.28 -9.73 -31.11
C ASP A 789 -14.73 -10.04 -30.68
N LEU A 790 -14.93 -11.05 -29.82
CA LEU A 790 -16.26 -11.36 -29.27
C LEU A 790 -16.84 -10.17 -28.48
N ARG A 791 -16.04 -9.57 -27.58
CA ARG A 791 -16.46 -8.40 -26.80
C ARG A 791 -16.76 -7.16 -27.66
N LYS A 792 -16.13 -7.04 -28.82
CA LYS A 792 -16.40 -5.97 -29.77
C LYS A 792 -17.76 -6.18 -30.42
N LEU A 793 -18.05 -7.38 -30.89
CA LEU A 793 -19.35 -7.74 -31.48
C LEU A 793 -20.49 -7.66 -30.47
N GLU A 794 -20.29 -8.05 -29.21
CA GLU A 794 -21.30 -7.94 -28.14
C GLU A 794 -21.67 -6.49 -27.77
N ARG A 795 -20.86 -5.51 -28.18
CA ARG A 795 -21.12 -4.07 -27.94
C ARG A 795 -21.82 -3.38 -29.11
N GLU A 796 -21.94 -4.03 -30.26
CA GLU A 796 -22.63 -3.46 -31.42
C GLU A 796 -24.14 -3.73 -31.30
N GLU A 797 -24.96 -2.67 -31.28
CA GLU A 797 -26.42 -2.76 -31.04
C GLU A 797 -27.19 -3.61 -32.09
N ASN A 798 -26.58 -3.88 -33.25
CA ASN A 798 -27.17 -4.66 -34.35
C ASN A 798 -26.24 -5.80 -34.84
N ALA A 799 -25.45 -6.40 -33.96
CA ALA A 799 -24.60 -7.53 -34.36
C ALA A 799 -25.43 -8.72 -34.83
N GLU A 800 -25.16 -9.20 -36.05
CA GLU A 800 -25.81 -10.38 -36.62
C GLU A 800 -25.58 -11.61 -35.71
N PRO A 801 -26.64 -12.35 -35.33
CA PRO A 801 -26.53 -13.52 -34.42
C PRO A 801 -25.51 -14.56 -34.89
N ALA A 802 -25.39 -14.77 -36.21
CA ALA A 802 -24.42 -15.68 -36.80
C ALA A 802 -22.96 -15.24 -36.60
N ALA A 803 -22.69 -13.93 -36.54
CA ALA A 803 -21.36 -13.40 -36.30
C ALA A 803 -20.93 -13.57 -34.84
N LEU A 804 -21.87 -13.41 -33.89
CA LEU A 804 -21.64 -13.69 -32.47
C LEU A 804 -21.35 -15.17 -32.22
N GLU A 805 -22.10 -16.06 -32.86
CA GLU A 805 -21.90 -17.51 -32.76
C GLU A 805 -20.54 -17.95 -33.34
N THR A 806 -20.14 -17.34 -34.46
CA THR A 806 -18.81 -17.57 -35.07
C THR A 806 -17.68 -17.11 -34.14
N ALA A 807 -17.82 -15.94 -33.51
CA ALA A 807 -16.82 -15.40 -32.57
C ALA A 807 -16.72 -16.23 -31.28
N ARG A 808 -17.84 -16.75 -30.77
CA ARG A 808 -17.87 -17.68 -29.62
C ARG A 808 -17.15 -18.98 -29.96
N THR A 809 -17.45 -19.56 -31.12
CA THR A 809 -16.79 -20.79 -31.59
C THR A 809 -15.28 -20.62 -31.72
N ARG A 810 -14.81 -19.46 -32.22
CA ARG A 810 -13.37 -19.14 -32.31
C ARG A 810 -12.70 -19.03 -30.94
N LEU A 811 -13.38 -18.41 -29.96
CA LEU A 811 -12.84 -18.31 -28.60
C LEU A 811 -12.72 -19.70 -27.94
N ASP A 812 -13.77 -20.52 -28.04
CA ASP A 812 -13.76 -21.88 -27.48
C ASP A 812 -12.64 -22.74 -28.10
N GLN A 813 -12.42 -22.61 -29.41
CA GLN A 813 -11.35 -23.34 -30.10
C GLN A 813 -9.95 -22.86 -29.64
N ALA A 814 -9.75 -21.56 -29.47
CA ALA A 814 -8.47 -21.01 -29.00
C ALA A 814 -8.18 -21.40 -27.54
N GLU A 815 -9.20 -21.38 -26.67
CA GLU A 815 -9.07 -21.77 -25.27
C GLU A 815 -8.77 -23.28 -25.14
N ARG A 816 -9.40 -24.11 -25.97
CA ARG A 816 -9.12 -25.54 -26.02
C ARG A 816 -7.70 -25.86 -26.48
N GLN A 817 -7.20 -25.18 -27.52
CA GLN A 817 -5.83 -25.37 -28.00
C GLN A 817 -4.78 -24.94 -26.96
N LEU A 818 -5.05 -23.88 -26.19
CA LEU A 818 -4.17 -23.48 -25.10
C LEU A 818 -4.18 -24.50 -23.96
N ALA A 819 -5.35 -25.03 -23.59
CA ALA A 819 -5.48 -26.06 -22.56
C ALA A 819 -4.76 -27.35 -22.96
N GLU A 820 -4.99 -27.86 -24.19
CA GLU A 820 -4.33 -29.06 -24.71
C GLU A 820 -2.80 -28.91 -24.75
N TYR A 821 -2.28 -27.72 -25.01
CA TYR A 821 -0.84 -27.46 -24.99
C TYR A 821 -0.25 -27.31 -23.58
N GLN A 822 -1.06 -26.93 -22.58
CA GLN A 822 -0.63 -26.80 -21.18
C GLN A 822 -0.65 -28.14 -20.43
N ASP A 823 -1.42 -29.12 -20.93
CA ASP A 823 -1.52 -30.48 -20.39
C ASP A 823 -0.42 -31.43 -20.94
N HIS A 824 0.40 -30.96 -21.89
CA HIS A 824 1.59 -31.62 -22.44
C HIS A 824 2.87 -30.93 -21.96
#